data_AF-A0A7X0LN79-F1
#
_entry.id   AF-A0A7X0LN79-F1
#
_cell.length_a   1.000
_cell.length_b   1.000
_cell.length_c   1.000
_cell.angle_alpha   90.00
_cell.angle_beta   90.00
_cell.angle_gamma   90.00
#
_symmetry.space_group_name_H-M   'P 1'
#
loop_
_entity.id
_entity.type
_entity.pdbx_description
1 polymer ?
#
loop_
_entity_poly.entity_id
_entity_poly.type
_entity_poly.pdbx_seq_one_letter_code
_entity_poly.pdbx_strand_id
1 'polypeptide(L)'
;TGNFVIGQEYHFDVSAAVVAGQEVTFVIDSDGAQSGGDAAFASSENGNTAIRPTLVVNLEDAAPQGLSVEVTGTAQDLGAGSSYSNQDLAGGVAYSPDGTSATLTGNAWKRYDLGYTLTADTVLAFDLSVADAGEFIAIGFDGDNNHANGISAFQLAGSHTWNGLNQSQRNGSGSYLIRVGDHFTGAVTHLVLAADDDSDSSADVTFTNLRVYEEALPQGLSVEVGGTAQGLGAGTSYSDQDLAGGVAYSPDGTSATVTGNAWKRYELGYTLTADTVLAFDLNVVDGGELLTIGFDNDNSHTNGVSMFQLSGSDTWNGLNQSQRNGSGSYQIRVGDFFTGAVTHLVIGADDDANSSSNATFTNLRVYEEAASQGLSVEVAGTAQDLGAGTSYADQDLAGGVAYASGGTSATLTGNAWKRYDLGYTLTADTVLEFDLNVVDGGEIIAIGFDTDNEFRNGISAFQLSGSDTWSSANQSQRNGSGSYQIRVGDFFTGAMTHLVLAADDDADSSVNVTFTNLKVYESSPGLSVEVGGTAQDLGAGTSYADQDVAGGATYTSGGTSATLTGNAWKRYDLGYTLTADTVLEFDLNVVDGGEIIAIGFDTDNEFRNGISAFQLSGSDTWSSANQSQRNGSGSYQIRVGDYFTGAVTHLVLA
;
A
#
# COMPACT_ATOMS: atom_id res chain seq x y z
N THR A 1 -59.82 -51.92 -12.28
CA THR A 1 -59.98 -53.36 -12.55
C THR A 1 -59.49 -53.66 -13.95
N GLY A 2 -58.57 -54.62 -14.11
CA GLY A 2 -57.96 -54.97 -15.40
C GLY A 2 -57.09 -56.22 -15.27
N ASN A 3 -56.80 -56.88 -16.39
CA ASN A 3 -55.93 -58.06 -16.42
C ASN A 3 -54.45 -57.62 -16.42
N PHE A 4 -53.74 -57.86 -15.32
CA PHE A 4 -52.33 -57.51 -15.18
C PHE A 4 -51.42 -58.66 -15.62
N VAL A 5 -50.40 -58.34 -16.42
CA VAL A 5 -49.43 -59.29 -16.98
C VAL A 5 -48.07 -59.06 -16.33
N ILE A 6 -47.39 -60.16 -16.02
CA ILE A 6 -46.10 -60.15 -15.32
C ILE A 6 -45.02 -59.51 -16.21
N GLY A 7 -44.25 -58.59 -15.64
CA GLY A 7 -43.15 -57.90 -16.32
C GLY A 7 -43.55 -56.64 -17.10
N GLN A 8 -44.81 -56.21 -17.01
CA GLN A 8 -45.30 -54.96 -17.57
C GLN A 8 -45.45 -53.90 -16.47
N GLU A 9 -45.16 -52.65 -16.81
CA GLU A 9 -45.38 -51.49 -15.94
C GLU A 9 -46.77 -50.91 -16.19
N TYR A 10 -47.47 -50.55 -15.12
CA TYR A 10 -48.83 -50.03 -15.19
C TYR A 10 -48.90 -48.71 -14.41
N HIS A 11 -49.38 -47.67 -15.07
CA HIS A 11 -49.57 -46.35 -14.48
C HIS A 11 -51.05 -46.10 -14.23
N PHE A 12 -51.37 -45.62 -13.03
CA PHE A 12 -52.73 -45.23 -12.65
C PHE A 12 -52.72 -43.76 -12.26
N ASP A 13 -53.50 -42.96 -12.98
CA ASP A 13 -53.77 -41.59 -12.59
C ASP A 13 -54.91 -41.58 -11.58
N VAL A 14 -54.59 -41.16 -10.36
CA VAL A 14 -55.53 -41.04 -9.24
C VAL A 14 -55.70 -39.59 -8.78
N SER A 15 -55.14 -38.63 -9.54
CA SER A 15 -55.12 -37.20 -9.20
C SER A 15 -56.51 -36.61 -8.95
N ALA A 16 -57.54 -37.12 -9.64
CA ALA A 16 -58.93 -36.68 -9.47
C ALA A 16 -59.64 -37.26 -8.23
N ALA A 17 -59.03 -38.23 -7.53
CA ALA A 17 -59.67 -38.99 -6.44
C ALA A 17 -58.98 -38.83 -5.08
N VAL A 18 -57.89 -38.07 -4.99
CA VAL A 18 -57.08 -37.91 -3.78
C VAL A 18 -57.08 -36.44 -3.34
N VAL A 19 -57.31 -36.20 -2.05
CA VAL A 19 -57.27 -34.88 -1.41
C VAL A 19 -56.18 -34.88 -0.35
N ALA A 20 -55.43 -33.78 -0.23
CA ALA A 20 -54.32 -33.65 0.72
C ALA A 20 -54.77 -33.94 2.17
N GLY A 21 -54.00 -34.75 2.89
CA GLY A 21 -54.26 -35.11 4.28
C GLY A 21 -55.20 -36.30 4.51
N GLN A 22 -55.68 -36.98 3.46
CA GLN A 22 -56.44 -38.23 3.59
C GLN A 22 -55.57 -39.46 3.34
N GLU A 23 -55.83 -40.53 4.09
CA GLU A 23 -55.21 -41.83 3.88
C GLU A 23 -55.82 -42.51 2.64
N VAL A 24 -54.98 -42.87 1.69
CA VAL A 24 -55.40 -43.57 0.46
C VAL A 24 -54.99 -45.02 0.57
N THR A 25 -55.98 -45.93 0.57
CA THR A 25 -55.74 -47.37 0.60
C THR A 25 -56.04 -48.00 -0.75
N PHE A 26 -55.08 -48.74 -1.31
CA PHE A 26 -55.29 -49.54 -2.51
C PHE A 26 -55.60 -50.99 -2.12
N VAL A 27 -56.75 -51.50 -2.54
CA VAL A 27 -57.10 -52.92 -2.41
C VAL A 27 -56.97 -53.58 -3.78
N ILE A 28 -56.00 -54.47 -3.91
CA ILE A 28 -55.87 -55.35 -5.08
C ILE A 28 -56.59 -56.64 -4.73
N ASP A 29 -57.82 -56.79 -5.20
CA ASP A 29 -58.59 -58.02 -5.06
C ASP A 29 -58.29 -58.92 -6.27
N SER A 30 -57.58 -60.02 -6.04
CA SER A 30 -57.55 -61.12 -6.99
C SER A 30 -58.76 -62.00 -6.67
N ASP A 31 -59.75 -62.00 -7.55
CA ASP A 31 -60.98 -62.78 -7.43
C ASP A 31 -60.67 -64.29 -7.42
N GLY A 32 -60.30 -64.82 -6.25
CA GLY A 32 -60.11 -66.26 -6.08
C GLY A 32 -59.21 -66.75 -4.94
N ALA A 33 -58.53 -65.90 -4.17
CA ALA A 33 -57.65 -66.37 -3.10
C ALA A 33 -58.30 -66.23 -1.70
N GLN A 34 -58.71 -67.35 -1.10
CA GLN A 34 -59.13 -67.42 0.31
C GLN A 34 -57.94 -67.76 1.23
N SER A 35 -57.52 -66.83 2.08
CA SER A 35 -57.16 -67.13 3.48
C SER A 35 -57.11 -65.84 4.31
N GLY A 36 -57.54 -65.94 5.56
CA GLY A 36 -57.63 -64.82 6.50
C GLY A 36 -56.39 -64.66 7.38
N GLY A 37 -56.28 -63.48 7.98
CA GLY A 37 -55.32 -63.15 9.04
C GLY A 37 -54.13 -62.34 8.55
N ASP A 38 -53.82 -61.27 9.28
CA ASP A 38 -52.64 -60.41 9.11
C ASP A 38 -51.36 -61.23 8.91
N ALA A 39 -50.74 -61.12 7.72
CA ALA A 39 -49.32 -61.38 7.57
C ALA A 39 -48.77 -60.76 6.29
N ALA A 40 -47.60 -60.15 6.49
CA ALA A 40 -46.62 -59.84 5.49
C ALA A 40 -46.49 -60.90 4.39
N PHE A 41 -46.30 -60.41 3.17
CA PHE A 41 -45.87 -61.14 1.99
C PHE A 41 -44.66 -62.03 2.27
N ALA A 42 -44.85 -63.35 2.29
CA ALA A 42 -43.84 -64.30 1.83
C ALA A 42 -44.42 -65.69 1.54
N SER A 43 -44.27 -66.09 0.26
CA SER A 43 -44.29 -67.47 -0.26
C SER A 43 -45.67 -68.17 -0.26
N SER A 44 -46.01 -69.08 -1.17
CA SER A 44 -45.27 -69.86 -2.18
C SER A 44 -46.31 -70.51 -3.09
N GLU A 45 -46.10 -70.54 -4.40
CA GLU A 45 -46.34 -71.71 -5.28
C GLU A 45 -46.10 -71.33 -6.75
N ASN A 46 -45.37 -72.19 -7.47
CA ASN A 46 -45.04 -72.12 -8.90
C ASN A 46 -44.20 -70.94 -9.39
N GLY A 47 -42.88 -70.99 -9.16
CA GLY A 47 -41.85 -70.61 -10.16
C GLY A 47 -41.95 -69.26 -10.87
N ASN A 48 -42.70 -68.29 -10.34
CA ASN A 48 -42.97 -67.02 -10.97
C ASN A 48 -42.27 -65.90 -10.21
N THR A 49 -41.52 -65.09 -10.93
CA THR A 49 -40.77 -63.95 -10.42
C THR A 49 -41.70 -63.05 -9.61
N ALA A 50 -41.35 -62.78 -8.35
CA ALA A 50 -42.15 -61.92 -7.48
C ALA A 50 -42.36 -60.55 -8.15
N ILE A 51 -43.63 -60.18 -8.39
CA ILE A 51 -43.96 -58.82 -8.79
C ILE A 51 -43.69 -57.93 -7.57
N ARG A 52 -42.68 -57.08 -7.65
CA ARG A 52 -42.42 -56.01 -6.68
C ARG A 52 -42.82 -54.70 -7.35
N PRO A 53 -44.08 -54.27 -7.28
CA PRO A 53 -44.45 -52.97 -7.79
C PRO A 53 -43.77 -51.91 -6.91
N THR A 54 -42.90 -51.10 -7.52
CA THR A 54 -42.36 -49.90 -6.86
C THR A 54 -43.35 -48.78 -7.13
N LEU A 55 -44.03 -48.31 -6.08
CA LEU A 55 -44.85 -47.10 -6.17
C LEU A 55 -43.92 -45.89 -6.07
N VAL A 56 -43.75 -45.17 -7.17
CA VAL A 56 -43.12 -43.84 -7.18
C VAL A 56 -44.25 -42.82 -7.13
N VAL A 57 -44.48 -42.22 -5.96
CA VAL A 57 -45.34 -41.04 -5.84
C VAL A 57 -44.43 -39.82 -6.00
N ASN A 58 -44.45 -39.21 -7.18
CA ASN A 58 -43.92 -37.86 -7.33
C ASN A 58 -45.01 -36.90 -6.85
N LEU A 59 -44.95 -36.51 -5.58
CA LEU A 59 -45.58 -35.27 -5.16
C LEU A 59 -44.67 -34.17 -5.68
N GLU A 60 -45.03 -33.55 -6.81
CA GLU A 60 -44.54 -32.19 -7.05
C GLU A 60 -45.04 -31.38 -5.86
N ASP A 61 -44.13 -30.92 -4.99
CA ASP A 61 -44.48 -29.90 -4.02
C ASP A 61 -45.17 -28.78 -4.80
N ALA A 62 -46.39 -28.45 -4.40
CA ALA A 62 -47.10 -27.34 -5.02
C ALA A 62 -46.17 -26.13 -4.97
N ALA A 63 -45.88 -25.52 -6.13
CA ALA A 63 -45.02 -24.34 -6.21
C ALA A 63 -45.45 -23.36 -5.11
N PRO A 64 -44.54 -22.94 -4.20
CA PRO A 64 -44.88 -22.00 -3.16
C PRO A 64 -45.46 -20.76 -3.81
N GLN A 65 -46.59 -20.30 -3.28
CA GLN A 65 -47.30 -19.15 -3.81
C GLN A 65 -46.79 -17.84 -3.19
N GLY A 66 -45.59 -17.81 -2.60
CA GLY A 66 -45.16 -16.72 -1.73
C GLY A 66 -43.65 -16.58 -1.51
N LEU A 67 -43.29 -15.49 -0.85
CA LEU A 67 -41.91 -15.08 -0.56
C LEU A 67 -41.56 -15.38 0.90
N SER A 68 -40.44 -16.06 1.12
CA SER A 68 -39.82 -16.28 2.43
C SER A 68 -38.63 -15.33 2.62
N VAL A 69 -38.59 -14.66 3.76
CA VAL A 69 -37.54 -13.69 4.13
C VAL A 69 -36.95 -14.08 5.48
N GLU A 70 -35.64 -14.00 5.65
CA GLU A 70 -35.03 -14.22 6.96
C GLU A 70 -35.20 -12.96 7.82
N VAL A 71 -35.93 -13.07 8.92
CA VAL A 71 -36.12 -11.98 9.87
C VAL A 71 -35.40 -12.32 11.18
N THR A 72 -34.34 -11.58 11.50
CA THR A 72 -33.54 -11.74 12.72
C THR A 72 -33.05 -13.18 12.96
N GLY A 73 -32.58 -13.84 11.90
CA GLY A 73 -32.07 -15.22 11.96
C GLY A 73 -33.13 -16.32 11.82
N THR A 74 -34.40 -15.95 11.57
CA THR A 74 -35.51 -16.91 11.39
C THR A 74 -36.19 -16.71 10.05
N ALA A 75 -36.34 -17.76 9.24
CA ALA A 75 -37.12 -17.68 8.01
C ALA A 75 -38.61 -17.45 8.30
N GLN A 76 -39.17 -16.39 7.74
CA GLN A 76 -40.57 -16.01 7.82
C GLN A 76 -41.20 -16.08 6.43
N ASP A 77 -42.19 -16.96 6.25
CA ASP A 77 -43.01 -17.01 5.04
C ASP A 77 -44.01 -15.84 5.06
N LEU A 78 -43.86 -14.92 4.10
CA LEU A 78 -44.71 -13.74 3.94
C LEU A 78 -45.89 -14.01 3.00
N GLY A 79 -45.98 -15.19 2.40
CA GLY A 79 -47.04 -15.55 1.46
C GLY A 79 -47.00 -14.76 0.15
N ALA A 80 -48.12 -14.80 -0.57
CA ALA A 80 -48.27 -14.13 -1.86
C ALA A 80 -48.29 -12.60 -1.72
N GLY A 81 -47.55 -11.92 -2.58
CA GLY A 81 -47.48 -10.47 -2.62
C GLY A 81 -48.81 -9.86 -3.04
N SER A 82 -49.30 -8.91 -2.24
CA SER A 82 -50.49 -8.13 -2.57
C SER A 82 -50.13 -6.92 -3.43
N SER A 83 -50.90 -6.67 -4.49
CA SER A 83 -50.71 -5.52 -5.38
C SER A 83 -50.95 -4.19 -4.66
N TYR A 84 -50.05 -3.22 -4.81
CA TYR A 84 -50.30 -1.84 -4.38
C TYR A 84 -51.44 -1.22 -5.21
N SER A 85 -52.37 -0.54 -4.55
CA SER A 85 -53.55 0.02 -5.22
C SER A 85 -53.16 0.97 -6.36
N ASN A 86 -53.70 0.71 -7.56
CA ASN A 86 -53.57 1.51 -8.80
C ASN A 86 -52.18 1.59 -9.45
N GLN A 87 -51.17 0.87 -8.97
CA GLN A 87 -49.81 0.87 -9.57
C GLN A 87 -49.45 -0.44 -10.28
N ASP A 88 -50.07 -1.56 -9.88
CA ASP A 88 -49.89 -2.86 -10.55
C ASP A 88 -50.75 -2.92 -11.83
N LEU A 89 -50.29 -2.25 -12.89
CA LEU A 89 -51.06 -2.00 -14.12
C LEU A 89 -50.88 -3.11 -15.16
N ALA A 90 -49.65 -3.61 -15.34
CA ALA A 90 -49.29 -4.58 -16.37
C ALA A 90 -48.03 -5.39 -15.97
N GLY A 91 -48.06 -6.00 -14.80
CA GLY A 91 -46.94 -6.79 -14.27
C GLY A 91 -47.35 -7.98 -13.42
N GLY A 92 -46.36 -8.77 -13.03
CA GLY A 92 -46.52 -10.01 -12.28
C GLY A 92 -45.40 -10.23 -11.28
N VAL A 93 -45.59 -11.24 -10.43
CA VAL A 93 -44.53 -11.78 -9.57
C VAL A 93 -44.53 -13.28 -9.64
N ALA A 94 -43.34 -13.87 -9.78
CA ALA A 94 -43.10 -15.30 -9.70
C ALA A 94 -42.14 -15.61 -8.55
N TYR A 95 -42.34 -16.74 -7.89
CA TYR A 95 -41.51 -17.19 -6.76
C TYR A 95 -40.68 -18.40 -7.14
N SER A 96 -39.49 -18.53 -6.55
CA SER A 96 -38.69 -19.76 -6.66
C SER A 96 -39.37 -20.92 -5.94
N PRO A 97 -39.10 -22.19 -6.30
CA PRO A 97 -39.72 -23.37 -5.66
C PRO A 97 -39.51 -23.49 -4.14
N ASP A 98 -38.52 -22.80 -3.59
CA ASP A 98 -38.23 -22.73 -2.15
C ASP A 98 -38.73 -21.42 -1.49
N GLY A 99 -39.35 -20.53 -2.28
CA GLY A 99 -39.87 -19.23 -1.83
C GLY A 99 -38.80 -18.18 -1.51
N THR A 100 -37.51 -18.45 -1.68
CA THR A 100 -36.42 -17.52 -1.30
C THR A 100 -36.16 -16.40 -2.30
N SER A 101 -36.84 -16.44 -3.44
CA SER A 101 -36.69 -15.49 -4.54
C SER A 101 -38.03 -14.97 -5.03
N ALA A 102 -38.08 -13.69 -5.40
CA ALA A 102 -39.21 -13.08 -6.09
C ALA A 102 -38.73 -12.40 -7.38
N THR A 103 -39.27 -12.82 -8.52
CA THR A 103 -39.05 -12.22 -9.84
C THR A 103 -40.24 -11.35 -10.18
N LEU A 104 -40.04 -10.04 -10.29
CA LEU A 104 -41.05 -9.07 -10.74
C LEU A 104 -40.88 -8.83 -12.24
N THR A 105 -41.97 -8.89 -12.98
CA THR A 105 -42.00 -8.60 -14.42
C THR A 105 -43.03 -7.54 -14.78
N GLY A 106 -42.74 -6.73 -15.79
CA GLY A 106 -43.55 -5.58 -16.20
C GLY A 106 -43.69 -4.52 -15.12
N ASN A 107 -44.80 -3.77 -15.12
CA ASN A 107 -45.08 -2.81 -14.05
C ASN A 107 -45.74 -3.54 -12.86
N ALA A 108 -44.92 -3.93 -11.89
CA ALA A 108 -45.30 -4.76 -10.75
C ALA A 108 -44.91 -4.11 -9.42
N TRP A 109 -45.91 -3.81 -8.60
CA TRP A 109 -45.72 -3.32 -7.24
C TRP A 109 -46.35 -4.28 -6.24
N LYS A 110 -45.51 -4.99 -5.48
CA LYS A 110 -45.92 -6.02 -4.53
C LYS A 110 -45.55 -5.63 -3.11
N ARG A 111 -46.49 -5.87 -2.19
CA ARG A 111 -46.27 -5.75 -0.75
C ARG A 111 -46.51 -7.08 -0.06
N TYR A 112 -45.77 -7.30 1.01
CA TYR A 112 -45.78 -8.54 1.78
C TYR A 112 -45.98 -8.21 3.25
N ASP A 113 -46.89 -8.91 3.92
CA ASP A 113 -47.16 -8.71 5.34
C ASP A 113 -45.92 -9.14 6.15
N LEU A 114 -45.23 -8.17 6.76
CA LEU A 114 -44.01 -8.41 7.52
C LEU A 114 -44.24 -8.16 9.01
N GLY A 115 -44.80 -6.99 9.35
CA GLY A 115 -44.97 -6.54 10.73
C GLY A 115 -43.64 -6.43 11.49
N TYR A 116 -42.92 -5.33 11.30
CA TYR A 116 -41.58 -5.14 11.89
C TYR A 116 -41.41 -3.74 12.47
N THR A 117 -40.45 -3.55 13.39
CA THR A 117 -40.07 -2.21 13.88
C THR A 117 -38.65 -1.93 13.47
N LEU A 118 -38.49 -0.97 12.56
CA LEU A 118 -37.17 -0.50 12.14
C LEU A 118 -36.53 0.29 13.30
N THR A 119 -35.35 -0.17 13.73
CA THR A 119 -34.50 0.50 14.71
C THR A 119 -33.30 1.14 14.01
N ALA A 120 -32.46 1.88 14.76
CA ALA A 120 -31.21 2.43 14.24
C ALA A 120 -30.20 1.34 13.80
N ASP A 121 -30.40 0.09 14.22
CA ASP A 121 -29.52 -1.05 13.91
C ASP A 121 -30.11 -1.99 12.85
N THR A 122 -31.28 -1.67 12.28
CA THR A 122 -31.89 -2.51 11.26
C THR A 122 -31.11 -2.51 9.95
N VAL A 123 -30.76 -3.70 9.48
CA VAL A 123 -30.11 -3.99 8.21
C VAL A 123 -31.05 -4.78 7.30
N LEU A 124 -31.13 -4.37 6.04
CA LEU A 124 -31.76 -5.10 4.94
C LEU A 124 -30.67 -5.59 3.99
N ALA A 125 -30.51 -6.91 3.86
CA ALA A 125 -29.56 -7.52 2.93
C ALA A 125 -30.29 -8.40 1.90
N PHE A 126 -29.85 -8.36 0.64
CA PHE A 126 -30.42 -9.14 -0.46
C PHE A 126 -29.48 -9.13 -1.67
N ASP A 127 -29.69 -10.03 -2.61
CA ASP A 127 -29.07 -9.96 -3.93
C ASP A 127 -30.11 -9.55 -4.98
N LEU A 128 -29.68 -8.74 -5.94
CA LEU A 128 -30.50 -8.23 -7.04
C LEU A 128 -29.92 -8.66 -8.39
N SER A 129 -30.77 -9.25 -9.23
CA SER A 129 -30.49 -9.47 -10.65
C SER A 129 -31.47 -8.69 -11.51
N VAL A 130 -30.99 -7.65 -12.19
CA VAL A 130 -31.78 -6.80 -13.08
C VAL A 130 -31.48 -7.20 -14.53
N ALA A 131 -32.42 -7.87 -15.19
CA ALA A 131 -32.35 -8.15 -16.62
C ALA A 131 -32.88 -6.97 -17.43
N ASP A 132 -33.97 -6.36 -16.94
CA ASP A 132 -34.48 -5.08 -17.40
C ASP A 132 -34.94 -4.25 -16.19
N ALA A 133 -34.48 -3.01 -16.09
CA ALA A 133 -34.76 -2.14 -14.96
C ALA A 133 -36.06 -1.34 -15.12
N GLY A 134 -36.60 -1.26 -16.33
CA GLY A 134 -37.70 -0.34 -16.66
C GLY A 134 -37.38 1.11 -16.29
N GLU A 135 -38.36 1.79 -15.69
CA GLU A 135 -38.21 3.17 -15.23
C GLU A 135 -37.50 3.23 -13.87
N PHE A 136 -37.92 2.40 -12.91
CA PHE A 136 -37.15 2.18 -11.69
C PHE A 136 -37.46 0.87 -10.97
N ILE A 137 -36.46 0.38 -10.24
CA ILE A 137 -36.58 -0.72 -9.29
C ILE A 137 -36.42 -0.18 -7.88
N ALA A 138 -37.25 -0.61 -6.94
CA ALA A 138 -37.15 -0.23 -5.54
C ALA A 138 -37.47 -1.37 -4.56
N ILE A 139 -36.86 -1.27 -3.38
CA ILE A 139 -37.17 -2.10 -2.21
C ILE A 139 -37.30 -1.22 -0.97
N GLY A 140 -38.21 -1.56 -0.07
CA GLY A 140 -38.31 -0.86 1.19
C GLY A 140 -39.48 -1.31 2.04
N PHE A 141 -39.99 -0.40 2.86
CA PHE A 141 -41.01 -0.70 3.85
C PHE A 141 -42.13 0.32 3.80
N ASP A 142 -43.32 -0.10 4.20
CA ASP A 142 -44.48 0.78 4.32
C ASP A 142 -45.21 0.54 5.64
N GLY A 143 -45.71 1.63 6.23
CA GLY A 143 -46.57 1.63 7.39
C GLY A 143 -48.05 1.45 7.04
N ASP A 144 -48.45 1.76 5.80
CA ASP A 144 -49.83 1.64 5.33
C ASP A 144 -49.95 0.95 3.95
N ASN A 145 -50.98 1.29 3.17
CA ASN A 145 -51.27 0.73 1.84
C ASN A 145 -51.36 1.83 0.77
N ASN A 146 -50.71 2.98 1.01
CA ASN A 146 -50.79 4.16 0.17
C ASN A 146 -49.41 4.58 -0.34
N HIS A 147 -49.12 4.21 -1.58
CA HIS A 147 -47.86 4.56 -2.26
C HIS A 147 -47.57 6.06 -2.30
N ALA A 148 -48.58 6.93 -2.16
CA ALA A 148 -48.41 8.37 -2.26
C ALA A 148 -47.89 9.04 -0.98
N ASN A 149 -47.96 8.40 0.20
CA ASN A 149 -47.66 9.07 1.49
C ASN A 149 -46.98 8.18 2.56
N GLY A 150 -46.40 7.03 2.23
CA GLY A 150 -45.95 6.08 3.27
C GLY A 150 -44.71 5.23 3.01
N ILE A 151 -44.22 5.14 1.76
CA ILE A 151 -43.16 4.20 1.42
C ILE A 151 -41.78 4.75 1.80
N SER A 152 -41.10 4.07 2.71
CA SER A 152 -39.70 4.27 3.07
C SER A 152 -38.84 3.27 2.28
N ALA A 153 -38.41 3.65 1.08
CA ALA A 153 -37.75 2.74 0.14
C ALA A 153 -36.51 3.34 -0.54
N PHE A 154 -35.67 2.43 -1.03
CA PHE A 154 -34.44 2.70 -1.76
C PHE A 154 -34.66 2.39 -3.23
N GLN A 155 -34.28 3.33 -4.09
CA GLN A 155 -34.20 3.10 -5.52
C GLN A 155 -32.89 2.40 -5.86
N LEU A 156 -32.98 1.25 -6.53
CA LEU A 156 -31.84 0.35 -6.81
C LEU A 156 -31.36 0.43 -8.27
N ALA A 157 -32.27 0.68 -9.21
CA ALA A 157 -31.96 0.74 -10.64
C ALA A 157 -33.00 1.59 -11.39
N GLY A 158 -32.82 1.73 -12.72
CA GLY A 158 -33.79 2.35 -13.62
C GLY A 158 -33.24 3.42 -14.54
N SER A 159 -34.09 3.97 -15.39
CA SER A 159 -33.82 5.14 -16.24
C SER A 159 -34.35 6.46 -15.67
N HIS A 160 -35.34 6.40 -14.78
CA HIS A 160 -35.97 7.55 -14.13
C HIS A 160 -35.64 7.60 -12.63
N THR A 161 -35.89 8.74 -11.99
CA THR A 161 -35.75 8.91 -10.53
C THR A 161 -37.07 9.35 -9.94
N TRP A 162 -37.40 8.83 -8.76
CA TRP A 162 -38.57 9.25 -8.02
C TRP A 162 -38.15 9.95 -6.73
N ASN A 163 -38.53 11.22 -6.58
CA ASN A 163 -38.17 12.05 -5.43
C ASN A 163 -38.65 11.52 -4.08
N GLY A 164 -39.59 10.55 -4.07
CA GLY A 164 -40.04 9.88 -2.85
C GLY A 164 -39.12 8.74 -2.38
N LEU A 165 -38.14 8.34 -3.18
CA LEU A 165 -37.23 7.24 -2.88
C LEU A 165 -35.82 7.74 -2.52
N ASN A 166 -35.17 7.02 -1.61
CA ASN A 166 -33.76 7.23 -1.33
C ASN A 166 -32.90 6.66 -2.48
N GLN A 167 -32.11 7.51 -3.13
CA GLN A 167 -31.34 7.17 -4.33
C GLN A 167 -29.89 6.74 -4.03
N SER A 168 -29.49 6.63 -2.76
CA SER A 168 -28.11 6.30 -2.38
C SER A 168 -27.65 4.90 -2.77
N GLN A 169 -28.57 4.02 -3.19
CA GLN A 169 -28.32 2.60 -3.45
C GLN A 169 -28.55 2.22 -4.93
N ARG A 170 -28.42 3.17 -5.87
CA ARG A 170 -28.78 2.95 -7.27
C ARG A 170 -27.67 2.24 -8.08
N ASN A 171 -27.33 1.02 -7.68
CA ASN A 171 -26.14 0.28 -8.16
C ASN A 171 -26.44 -0.82 -9.19
N GLY A 172 -27.71 -1.06 -9.55
CA GLY A 172 -28.07 -2.13 -10.50
C GLY A 172 -27.92 -3.53 -9.90
N SER A 173 -27.53 -4.52 -10.70
CA SER A 173 -27.37 -5.92 -10.22
C SER A 173 -26.20 -6.05 -9.24
N GLY A 174 -26.38 -6.80 -8.15
CA GLY A 174 -25.34 -7.04 -7.15
C GLY A 174 -25.88 -7.44 -5.78
N SER A 175 -24.98 -7.58 -4.81
CA SER A 175 -25.33 -7.82 -3.40
C SER A 175 -25.51 -6.49 -2.68
N TYR A 176 -26.60 -6.38 -1.94
CA TYR A 176 -26.97 -5.22 -1.17
C TYR A 176 -26.93 -5.54 0.32
N LEU A 177 -26.36 -4.60 1.08
CA LEU A 177 -26.46 -4.53 2.54
C LEU A 177 -26.77 -3.06 2.87
N ILE A 178 -28.03 -2.79 3.20
CA ILE A 178 -28.55 -1.46 3.42
C ILE A 178 -28.85 -1.28 4.91
N ARG A 179 -28.24 -0.27 5.53
CA ARG A 179 -28.56 0.17 6.89
C ARG A 179 -29.86 0.96 6.86
N VAL A 180 -30.98 0.25 6.95
CA VAL A 180 -32.31 0.88 6.91
C VAL A 180 -32.47 1.88 8.05
N GLY A 181 -31.94 1.54 9.23
CA GLY A 181 -31.98 2.36 10.45
C GLY A 181 -31.34 3.74 10.35
N ASP A 182 -30.37 3.92 9.44
CA ASP A 182 -29.70 5.22 9.23
C ASP A 182 -30.58 6.21 8.45
N HIS A 183 -31.62 5.70 7.79
CA HIS A 183 -32.52 6.47 6.94
C HIS A 183 -33.94 6.52 7.48
N PHE A 184 -34.43 5.39 7.99
CA PHE A 184 -35.82 5.18 8.38
C PHE A 184 -35.88 4.40 9.70
N THR A 185 -36.71 4.88 10.63
CA THR A 185 -37.02 4.17 11.87
C THR A 185 -38.53 4.20 12.12
N GLY A 186 -39.03 3.28 12.94
CA GLY A 186 -40.44 3.19 13.30
C GLY A 186 -41.12 1.90 12.86
N ALA A 187 -42.40 1.77 13.21
CA ALA A 187 -43.17 0.58 12.92
C ALA A 187 -43.59 0.53 11.44
N VAL A 188 -43.38 -0.62 10.80
CA VAL A 188 -43.76 -0.91 9.42
C VAL A 188 -44.62 -2.16 9.38
N THR A 189 -45.57 -2.19 8.46
CA THR A 189 -46.50 -3.31 8.29
C THR A 189 -46.11 -4.20 7.11
N HIS A 190 -45.50 -3.62 6.07
CA HIS A 190 -45.18 -4.34 4.85
C HIS A 190 -43.72 -4.18 4.39
N LEU A 191 -43.18 -5.24 3.78
CA LEU A 191 -42.04 -5.18 2.87
C LEU A 191 -42.57 -4.87 1.46
N VAL A 192 -41.90 -4.00 0.73
CA VAL A 192 -42.28 -3.55 -0.61
C VAL A 192 -41.21 -3.93 -1.61
N LEU A 193 -41.62 -4.58 -2.71
CA LEU A 193 -40.82 -4.79 -3.92
C LEU A 193 -41.54 -4.10 -5.08
N ALA A 194 -40.85 -3.20 -5.78
CA ALA A 194 -41.41 -2.45 -6.89
C ALA A 194 -40.50 -2.53 -8.12
N ALA A 195 -41.11 -2.85 -9.25
CA ALA A 195 -40.57 -2.69 -10.58
C ALA A 195 -41.56 -1.80 -11.35
N ASP A 196 -41.19 -0.55 -11.55
CA ASP A 196 -42.02 0.45 -12.21
C ASP A 196 -41.57 0.64 -13.65
N ASP A 197 -42.54 0.53 -14.56
CA ASP A 197 -42.35 0.71 -15.99
C ASP A 197 -43.70 0.92 -16.68
N ASP A 198 -44.23 2.13 -16.55
CA ASP A 198 -45.51 2.50 -17.15
C ASP A 198 -45.44 2.67 -18.68
N SER A 199 -44.22 2.73 -19.22
CA SER A 199 -43.93 3.11 -20.59
C SER A 199 -44.16 1.96 -21.58
N ASP A 200 -43.63 0.77 -21.29
CA ASP A 200 -43.83 -0.44 -22.08
C ASP A 200 -43.96 -1.74 -21.25
N SER A 201 -43.81 -1.64 -19.92
CA SER A 201 -43.94 -2.75 -18.98
C SER A 201 -42.99 -3.91 -19.30
N SER A 202 -41.72 -3.61 -19.54
CA SER A 202 -40.67 -4.58 -19.87
C SER A 202 -39.80 -4.98 -18.69
N ALA A 203 -39.86 -4.28 -17.55
CA ALA A 203 -39.02 -4.57 -16.38
C ALA A 203 -38.98 -6.08 -16.02
N ASP A 204 -37.80 -6.59 -15.67
CA ASP A 204 -37.55 -7.99 -15.31
C ASP A 204 -36.42 -8.02 -14.28
N VAL A 205 -36.79 -8.21 -13.01
CA VAL A 205 -35.89 -8.16 -11.88
C VAL A 205 -36.16 -9.28 -10.89
N THR A 206 -35.09 -9.88 -10.37
CA THR A 206 -35.18 -10.92 -9.34
C THR A 206 -34.46 -10.48 -8.07
N PHE A 207 -35.19 -10.52 -6.95
CA PHE A 207 -34.63 -10.39 -5.61
C PHE A 207 -34.42 -11.78 -5.01
N THR A 208 -33.26 -12.04 -4.42
CA THR A 208 -32.95 -13.29 -3.71
C THR A 208 -32.27 -13.01 -2.38
N ASN A 209 -32.21 -14.02 -1.50
CA ASN A 209 -31.49 -13.94 -0.22
C ASN A 209 -31.89 -12.74 0.66
N LEU A 210 -33.20 -12.39 0.68
CA LEU A 210 -33.69 -11.28 1.48
C LEU A 210 -33.60 -11.59 2.97
N ARG A 211 -32.97 -10.69 3.72
CA ARG A 211 -32.79 -10.75 5.16
C ARG A 211 -33.02 -9.39 5.79
N VAL A 212 -33.81 -9.34 6.85
CA VAL A 212 -34.01 -8.16 7.70
C VAL A 212 -33.55 -8.53 9.11
N TYR A 213 -32.51 -7.89 9.62
CA TYR A 213 -31.94 -8.24 10.92
C TYR A 213 -31.41 -7.01 11.66
N GLU A 214 -31.21 -7.16 12.96
CA GLU A 214 -30.61 -6.13 13.81
C GLU A 214 -29.12 -6.41 13.93
N GLU A 215 -28.29 -5.45 13.51
CA GLU A 215 -26.85 -5.54 13.66
C GLU A 215 -26.30 -4.25 14.27
N ALA A 216 -26.00 -4.33 15.56
CA ALA A 216 -25.25 -3.31 16.26
C ALA A 216 -23.79 -3.35 15.79
N LEU A 217 -23.48 -2.57 14.75
CA LEU A 217 -22.11 -2.23 14.41
C LEU A 217 -21.68 -1.00 15.22
N PRO A 218 -20.40 -0.85 15.58
CA PRO A 218 -19.91 0.48 15.91
C PRO A 218 -20.20 1.37 14.70
N GLN A 219 -21.12 2.32 14.84
CA GLN A 219 -21.39 3.32 13.81
C GLN A 219 -20.22 4.33 13.72
N GLY A 220 -18.97 3.91 13.90
CA GLY A 220 -17.91 4.81 14.29
C GLY A 220 -16.50 4.31 14.17
N LEU A 221 -15.60 5.26 14.13
CA LEU A 221 -14.16 5.05 14.04
C LEU A 221 -13.61 4.59 15.39
N SER A 222 -12.72 3.61 15.38
CA SER A 222 -11.89 3.20 16.52
C SER A 222 -10.45 3.59 16.24
N VAL A 223 -9.81 4.24 17.21
CA VAL A 223 -8.41 4.68 17.15
C VAL A 223 -7.66 4.07 18.31
N GLU A 224 -6.44 3.58 18.09
CA GLU A 224 -5.57 3.16 19.19
C GLU A 224 -4.94 4.40 19.84
N VAL A 225 -5.19 4.61 21.13
CA VAL A 225 -4.59 5.71 21.90
C VAL A 225 -3.68 5.11 22.96
N GLY A 226 -2.37 5.34 22.84
CA GLY A 226 -1.37 4.83 23.79
C GLY A 226 -1.41 3.31 23.98
N GLY A 227 -1.67 2.55 22.92
CA GLY A 227 -1.79 1.08 22.95
C GLY A 227 -3.16 0.54 23.35
N THR A 228 -4.17 1.39 23.54
CA THR A 228 -5.54 0.99 23.88
C THR A 228 -6.52 1.41 22.79
N ALA A 229 -7.32 0.49 22.26
CA ALA A 229 -8.38 0.83 21.31
C ALA A 229 -9.47 1.68 21.99
N GLN A 230 -9.76 2.85 21.40
CA GLN A 230 -10.80 3.78 21.82
C GLN A 230 -11.80 3.96 20.67
N GLY A 231 -13.06 3.57 20.90
CA GLY A 231 -14.15 3.84 19.98
C GLY A 231 -14.60 5.30 20.08
N LEU A 232 -14.50 6.03 18.97
CA LEU A 232 -14.85 7.45 18.87
C LEU A 232 -16.30 7.69 18.39
N GLY A 233 -17.00 6.64 17.95
CA GLY A 233 -18.36 6.76 17.44
C GLY A 233 -18.43 7.42 16.05
N ALA A 234 -19.64 7.75 15.62
CA ALA A 234 -19.89 8.35 14.31
C ALA A 234 -19.27 9.75 14.23
N GLY A 235 -18.60 10.02 13.12
CA GLY A 235 -18.11 11.35 12.80
C GLY A 235 -19.27 12.34 12.69
N THR A 236 -19.14 13.48 13.36
CA THR A 236 -20.10 14.59 13.24
C THR A 236 -19.58 15.61 12.23
N SER A 237 -20.47 16.32 11.54
CA SER A 237 -20.12 17.33 10.53
C SER A 237 -19.17 18.38 11.09
N TYR A 238 -18.02 18.54 10.46
CA TYR A 238 -17.00 19.52 10.82
C TYR A 238 -17.14 20.78 9.95
N SER A 239 -17.47 21.89 10.60
CA SER A 239 -17.77 23.18 10.01
C SER A 239 -18.90 23.15 8.96
N ASP A 240 -19.07 24.23 8.19
CA ASP A 240 -20.02 24.35 7.09
C ASP A 240 -19.52 23.73 5.78
N GLN A 241 -18.33 23.14 5.80
CA GLN A 241 -17.72 22.45 4.65
C GLN A 241 -18.21 21.02 4.44
N ASP A 242 -18.89 20.41 5.42
CA ASP A 242 -19.45 19.07 5.28
C ASP A 242 -20.73 19.10 4.40
N LEU A 243 -20.53 18.97 3.09
CA LEU A 243 -21.57 19.16 2.07
C LEU A 243 -22.05 17.81 1.49
N ALA A 244 -21.62 17.48 0.27
CA ALA A 244 -22.07 16.32 -0.48
C ALA A 244 -21.06 15.16 -0.36
N GLY A 245 -21.06 14.51 0.80
CA GLY A 245 -20.15 13.39 1.08
C GLY A 245 -20.53 12.59 2.33
N GLY A 246 -19.77 11.53 2.60
CA GLY A 246 -20.00 10.63 3.73
C GLY A 246 -18.75 9.92 4.22
N VAL A 247 -18.90 9.20 5.33
CA VAL A 247 -17.88 8.27 5.83
C VAL A 247 -18.52 6.92 6.12
N ALA A 248 -17.93 5.86 5.57
CA ALA A 248 -18.27 4.48 5.87
C ALA A 248 -17.19 3.87 6.77
N TYR A 249 -17.59 3.09 7.77
CA TYR A 249 -16.66 2.42 8.70
C TYR A 249 -16.60 0.92 8.42
N SER A 250 -15.45 0.30 8.68
CA SER A 250 -15.36 -1.17 8.71
C SER A 250 -16.17 -1.76 9.87
N PRO A 251 -16.59 -3.04 9.82
CA PRO A 251 -17.38 -3.66 10.88
C PRO A 251 -16.73 -3.63 12.28
N ASP A 252 -15.41 -3.57 12.34
CA ASP A 252 -14.62 -3.46 13.57
C ASP A 252 -14.25 -2.01 13.94
N GLY A 253 -14.65 -1.03 13.13
CA GLY A 253 -14.38 0.39 13.30
C GLY A 253 -12.93 0.81 13.03
N THR A 254 -12.02 -0.09 12.63
CA THR A 254 -10.60 0.22 12.45
C THR A 254 -10.27 0.95 11.14
N SER A 255 -11.26 1.08 10.26
CA SER A 255 -11.15 1.76 8.97
C SER A 255 -12.27 2.79 8.78
N ALA A 256 -11.94 3.91 8.14
CA ALA A 256 -12.89 4.92 7.69
C ALA A 256 -12.63 5.27 6.22
N THR A 257 -13.63 5.01 5.36
CA THR A 257 -13.64 5.41 3.96
C THR A 257 -14.44 6.70 3.82
N VAL A 258 -13.76 7.80 3.50
CA VAL A 258 -14.36 9.11 3.22
C VAL A 258 -14.63 9.25 1.74
N THR A 259 -15.85 9.68 1.38
CA THR A 259 -16.26 9.92 -0.01
C THR A 259 -16.93 11.27 -0.19
N GLY A 260 -16.76 11.86 -1.36
CA GLY A 260 -17.30 13.18 -1.72
C GLY A 260 -16.73 14.33 -0.89
N ASN A 261 -17.47 15.43 -0.81
CA ASN A 261 -17.09 16.55 0.05
C ASN A 261 -17.58 16.27 1.48
N ALA A 262 -16.70 15.67 2.30
CA ALA A 262 -17.02 15.17 3.61
C ALA A 262 -15.97 15.63 4.63
N TRP A 263 -16.45 16.34 5.65
CA TRP A 263 -15.64 16.85 6.74
C TRP A 263 -16.21 16.33 8.04
N LYS A 264 -15.51 15.40 8.71
CA LYS A 264 -15.99 14.76 9.95
C LYS A 264 -15.01 15.00 11.09
N ARG A 265 -15.57 15.30 12.28
CA ARG A 265 -14.84 15.33 13.54
C ARG A 265 -15.33 14.23 14.50
N TYR A 266 -14.40 13.73 15.28
CA TYR A 266 -14.57 12.63 16.22
C TYR A 266 -14.12 13.08 17.60
N GLU A 267 -14.94 12.85 18.63
CA GLU A 267 -14.59 13.14 20.02
C GLU A 267 -13.43 12.24 20.46
N LEU A 268 -12.29 12.84 20.81
CA LEU A 268 -11.08 12.12 21.23
C LEU A 268 -10.69 12.49 22.66
N GLY A 269 -10.59 13.80 22.93
CA GLY A 269 -10.09 14.34 24.19
C GLY A 269 -8.66 13.91 24.49
N TYR A 270 -7.66 14.59 23.93
CA TYR A 270 -6.24 14.25 24.08
C TYR A 270 -5.39 15.48 24.38
N THR A 271 -4.18 15.29 24.91
CA THR A 271 -3.19 16.37 25.07
C THR A 271 -1.98 16.04 24.23
N LEU A 272 -1.78 16.79 23.14
CA LEU A 272 -0.60 16.69 22.30
C LEU A 272 0.62 17.17 23.09
N THR A 273 1.61 16.31 23.24
CA THR A 273 2.93 16.62 23.78
C THR A 273 3.94 16.75 22.64
N ALA A 274 5.16 17.17 22.94
CA ALA A 274 6.27 17.17 21.97
C ALA A 274 6.59 15.77 21.42
N ASP A 275 6.17 14.71 22.13
CA ASP A 275 6.42 13.32 21.78
C ASP A 275 5.22 12.67 21.06
N THR A 276 4.11 13.38 20.85
CA THR A 276 2.92 12.79 20.25
C THR A 276 3.12 12.46 18.77
N VAL A 277 2.76 11.24 18.39
CA VAL A 277 2.78 10.69 17.03
C VAL A 277 1.39 10.26 16.61
N LEU A 278 0.96 10.69 15.42
CA LEU A 278 -0.21 10.19 14.70
C LEU A 278 0.27 9.27 13.58
N ALA A 279 -0.14 8.00 13.62
CA ALA A 279 0.19 7.01 12.60
C ALA A 279 -1.07 6.38 12.00
N PHE A 280 -1.04 6.08 10.71
CA PHE A 280 -2.14 5.45 9.97
C PHE A 280 -1.65 4.95 8.61
N ASP A 281 -2.40 4.06 7.99
CA ASP A 281 -2.25 3.73 6.57
C ASP A 281 -3.35 4.41 5.77
N LEU A 282 -3.01 4.89 4.58
CA LEU A 282 -3.90 5.63 3.70
C LEU A 282 -3.92 5.01 2.30
N ASN A 283 -5.13 4.74 1.81
CA ASN A 283 -5.37 4.39 0.42
C ASN A 283 -6.25 5.46 -0.25
N VAL A 284 -5.67 6.26 -1.13
CA VAL A 284 -6.35 7.28 -1.93
C VAL A 284 -6.71 6.70 -3.30
N VAL A 285 -8.00 6.61 -3.60
CA VAL A 285 -8.51 6.31 -4.95
C VAL A 285 -8.69 7.62 -5.72
N ASP A 286 -9.24 8.63 -5.05
CA ASP A 286 -9.35 10.00 -5.53
C ASP A 286 -9.08 10.96 -4.35
N GLY A 287 -8.15 11.89 -4.53
CA GLY A 287 -7.74 12.81 -3.47
C GLY A 287 -8.57 14.09 -3.41
N GLY A 288 -9.46 14.31 -4.38
CA GLY A 288 -10.19 15.57 -4.55
C GLY A 288 -9.28 16.79 -4.65
N GLU A 289 -9.81 17.94 -4.27
CA GLU A 289 -9.08 19.20 -4.18
C GLU A 289 -8.22 19.22 -2.91
N LEU A 290 -8.70 18.61 -1.83
CA LEU A 290 -7.98 18.54 -0.56
C LEU A 290 -8.32 17.27 0.22
N LEU A 291 -7.30 16.57 0.71
CA LEU A 291 -7.47 15.47 1.68
C LEU A 291 -6.60 15.73 2.90
N THR A 292 -7.21 15.72 4.10
CA THR A 292 -6.55 16.10 5.36
C THR A 292 -6.90 15.20 6.54
N ILE A 293 -6.01 15.21 7.53
CA ILE A 293 -6.25 14.67 8.86
C ILE A 293 -5.57 15.56 9.92
N GLY A 294 -6.14 15.64 11.11
CA GLY A 294 -5.45 16.26 12.25
C GLY A 294 -6.37 16.50 13.44
N PHE A 295 -6.09 17.55 14.22
CA PHE A 295 -6.75 17.79 15.49
C PHE A 295 -7.32 19.19 15.60
N ASP A 296 -8.38 19.31 16.40
CA ASP A 296 -9.04 20.59 16.66
C ASP A 296 -9.67 20.63 18.06
N ASN A 297 -9.92 21.84 18.54
CA ASN A 297 -10.63 22.15 19.77
C ASN A 297 -12.06 22.66 19.53
N ASP A 298 -12.42 22.99 18.30
CA ASP A 298 -13.75 23.52 17.99
C ASP A 298 -14.36 22.93 16.71
N ASN A 299 -15.36 23.63 16.16
CA ASN A 299 -16.06 23.25 14.94
C ASN A 299 -15.89 24.32 13.84
N SER A 300 -14.69 24.87 13.71
CA SER A 300 -14.36 25.93 12.76
C SER A 300 -13.05 25.63 12.06
N HIS A 301 -13.13 25.41 10.75
CA HIS A 301 -11.93 25.34 9.93
C HIS A 301 -11.11 26.64 10.04
N THR A 302 -11.71 27.82 10.18
CA THR A 302 -10.95 29.08 10.10
C THR A 302 -9.99 29.46 11.25
N ASN A 303 -9.96 28.77 12.40
CA ASN A 303 -9.19 29.22 13.56
C ASN A 303 -8.47 28.06 14.29
N GLY A 304 -7.14 28.11 14.37
CA GLY A 304 -6.39 27.26 15.30
C GLY A 304 -6.34 25.77 14.94
N VAL A 305 -6.48 25.44 13.66
CA VAL A 305 -6.58 24.06 13.18
C VAL A 305 -5.20 23.41 13.06
N SER A 306 -5.03 22.23 13.65
CA SER A 306 -3.79 21.45 13.64
C SER A 306 -3.89 20.29 12.65
N MET A 307 -3.93 20.60 11.35
CA MET A 307 -4.14 19.60 10.29
C MET A 307 -3.00 19.49 9.29
N PHE A 308 -2.87 18.28 8.74
CA PHE A 308 -1.90 17.91 7.73
C PHE A 308 -2.60 17.59 6.42
N GLN A 309 -2.09 18.16 5.33
CA GLN A 309 -2.53 17.82 3.97
C GLN A 309 -1.82 16.55 3.50
N LEU A 310 -2.60 15.59 3.01
CA LEU A 310 -2.15 14.27 2.57
C LEU A 310 -2.22 14.11 1.05
N SER A 311 -3.19 14.76 0.40
CA SER A 311 -3.40 14.76 -1.06
C SER A 311 -4.19 16.01 -1.53
N GLY A 312 -4.46 16.10 -2.83
CA GLY A 312 -5.25 17.18 -3.46
C GLY A 312 -4.44 18.44 -3.80
N SER A 313 -4.77 19.19 -4.85
CA SER A 313 -3.98 20.33 -5.36
C SER A 313 -4.13 21.63 -4.60
N ASP A 314 -5.19 21.77 -3.82
CA ASP A 314 -5.57 23.05 -3.24
C ASP A 314 -4.82 23.29 -1.94
N THR A 315 -4.68 24.57 -1.60
CA THR A 315 -3.93 25.00 -0.41
C THR A 315 -4.78 25.94 0.41
N TRP A 316 -4.69 25.78 1.72
CA TRP A 316 -5.44 26.57 2.67
C TRP A 316 -4.53 27.02 3.82
N ASN A 317 -4.67 28.28 4.23
CA ASN A 317 -3.88 28.88 5.30
C ASN A 317 -4.14 28.17 6.64
N GLY A 318 -3.08 27.58 7.20
CA GLY A 318 -3.14 26.82 8.46
C GLY A 318 -2.88 25.33 8.29
N LEU A 319 -2.91 24.80 7.07
CA LEU A 319 -2.54 23.42 6.79
C LEU A 319 -1.03 23.22 6.74
N ASN A 320 -0.57 22.16 7.39
CA ASN A 320 0.79 21.66 7.22
C ASN A 320 0.88 20.78 5.97
N GLN A 321 1.69 21.20 5.00
CA GLN A 321 1.82 20.55 3.69
C GLN A 321 2.98 19.55 3.62
N SER A 322 3.73 19.33 4.70
CA SER A 322 4.93 18.48 4.70
C SER A 322 4.63 16.99 4.46
N GLN A 323 3.35 16.60 4.43
CA GLN A 323 2.90 15.20 4.40
C GLN A 323 2.10 14.86 3.13
N ARG A 324 2.22 15.66 2.05
CA ARG A 324 1.44 15.48 0.82
C ARG A 324 2.00 14.35 -0.06
N ASN A 325 1.89 13.11 0.40
CA ASN A 325 2.51 11.92 -0.20
C ASN A 325 1.51 10.96 -0.87
N GLY A 326 0.20 11.21 -0.80
CA GLY A 326 -0.81 10.31 -1.37
C GLY A 326 -0.97 9.01 -0.59
N SER A 327 -1.17 7.88 -1.27
CA SER A 327 -1.32 6.56 -0.61
C SER A 327 -0.02 6.07 0.03
N GLY A 328 -0.10 5.47 1.21
CA GLY A 328 1.06 4.92 1.93
C GLY A 328 0.85 4.84 3.45
N SER A 329 1.89 4.45 4.16
CA SER A 329 1.94 4.47 5.62
C SER A 329 2.47 5.80 6.13
N TYR A 330 1.78 6.40 7.10
CA TYR A 330 2.10 7.67 7.71
C TYR A 330 2.49 7.49 9.17
N GLN A 331 3.53 8.21 9.59
CA GLN A 331 3.92 8.40 10.98
C GLN A 331 4.33 9.87 11.15
N ILE A 332 3.38 10.67 11.61
CA ILE A 332 3.54 12.12 11.75
C ILE A 332 3.81 12.43 13.21
N ARG A 333 4.98 13.01 13.51
CA ARG A 333 5.27 13.61 14.83
C ARG A 333 4.50 14.91 14.96
N VAL A 334 3.26 14.80 15.41
CA VAL A 334 2.36 15.95 15.59
C VAL A 334 2.95 16.93 16.59
N GLY A 335 3.64 16.43 17.62
CA GLY A 335 4.31 17.21 18.66
C GLY A 335 5.36 18.20 18.16
N ASP A 336 5.95 17.97 16.99
CA ASP A 336 6.93 18.88 16.38
C ASP A 336 6.27 20.16 15.86
N PHE A 337 4.97 20.11 15.59
CA PHE A 337 4.20 21.22 14.99
C PHE A 337 3.20 21.82 15.97
N PHE A 338 2.54 20.97 16.76
CA PHE A 338 1.42 21.35 17.60
C PHE A 338 1.52 20.65 18.96
N THR A 339 1.32 21.42 20.04
CA THR A 339 1.19 20.89 21.40
C THR A 339 -0.02 21.53 22.08
N GLY A 340 -0.53 20.89 23.12
CA GLY A 340 -1.67 21.37 23.90
C GLY A 340 -2.89 20.45 23.83
N ALA A 341 -3.93 20.82 24.55
CA ALA A 341 -5.17 20.05 24.58
C ALA A 341 -5.89 20.14 23.23
N VAL A 342 -6.46 19.01 22.79
CA VAL A 342 -7.32 18.87 21.62
C VAL A 342 -8.56 18.08 22.02
N THR A 343 -9.73 18.46 21.48
CA THR A 343 -10.98 17.74 21.79
C THR A 343 -11.35 16.76 20.67
N HIS A 344 -10.96 17.04 19.43
CA HIS A 344 -11.37 16.25 18.27
C HIS A 344 -10.18 15.76 17.43
N LEU A 345 -10.36 14.58 16.83
CA LEU A 345 -9.70 14.17 15.59
C LEU A 345 -10.58 14.60 14.42
N VAL A 346 -9.99 15.11 13.35
CA VAL A 346 -10.69 15.57 12.15
C VAL A 346 -10.15 14.83 10.93
N ILE A 347 -11.06 14.35 10.08
CA ILE A 347 -10.78 13.84 8.74
C ILE A 347 -11.57 14.70 7.75
N GLY A 348 -10.88 15.28 6.77
CA GLY A 348 -11.48 16.16 5.78
C GLY A 348 -11.15 15.72 4.37
N ALA A 349 -12.17 15.59 3.53
CA ALA A 349 -12.05 15.46 2.09
C ALA A 349 -12.87 16.57 1.44
N ASP A 350 -12.20 17.48 0.74
CA ASP A 350 -12.81 18.59 0.02
C ASP A 350 -12.74 18.34 -1.48
N ASP A 351 -13.89 18.53 -2.11
CA ASP A 351 -14.04 18.52 -3.56
C ASP A 351 -15.40 19.18 -3.86
N ASP A 352 -15.42 20.50 -3.85
CA ASP A 352 -16.62 21.29 -4.07
C ASP A 352 -16.98 21.37 -5.57
N ALA A 353 -16.01 21.09 -6.44
CA ALA A 353 -16.18 21.09 -7.89
C ALA A 353 -17.04 19.93 -8.38
N ASN A 354 -16.82 18.71 -7.86
CA ASN A 354 -17.53 17.52 -8.34
C ASN A 354 -17.82 16.44 -7.27
N SER A 355 -17.25 16.56 -6.06
CA SER A 355 -17.45 15.63 -4.96
C SER A 355 -17.04 14.18 -5.29
N SER A 356 -15.90 13.97 -5.94
CA SER A 356 -15.40 12.63 -6.30
C SER A 356 -14.38 12.04 -5.34
N SER A 357 -13.88 12.82 -4.37
CA SER A 357 -12.99 12.36 -3.29
C SER A 357 -13.33 10.95 -2.80
N ASN A 358 -12.33 10.09 -2.67
CA ASN A 358 -12.45 8.72 -2.20
C ASN A 358 -11.12 8.26 -1.59
N ALA A 359 -11.07 8.18 -0.26
CA ALA A 359 -9.90 7.73 0.47
C ALA A 359 -10.29 6.87 1.66
N THR A 360 -9.47 5.86 1.97
CA THR A 360 -9.65 4.98 3.13
C THR A 360 -8.48 5.10 4.07
N PHE A 361 -8.79 5.44 5.32
CA PHE A 361 -7.87 5.48 6.45
C PHE A 361 -7.98 4.18 7.24
N THR A 362 -6.86 3.54 7.57
CA THR A 362 -6.82 2.33 8.41
C THR A 362 -5.71 2.41 9.45
N ASN A 363 -5.77 1.58 10.49
CA ASN A 363 -4.71 1.47 11.51
C ASN A 363 -4.37 2.81 12.19
N LEU A 364 -5.39 3.63 12.49
CA LEU A 364 -5.19 4.92 13.16
C LEU A 364 -4.70 4.72 14.60
N ARG A 365 -3.57 5.36 14.92
CA ARG A 365 -2.93 5.31 16.23
C ARG A 365 -2.44 6.70 16.64
N VAL A 366 -2.68 7.07 17.90
CA VAL A 366 -2.11 8.24 18.56
C VAL A 366 -1.31 7.75 19.76
N TYR A 367 -0.01 7.98 19.79
CA TYR A 367 0.86 7.48 20.86
C TYR A 367 2.00 8.44 21.15
N GLU A 368 2.65 8.23 22.29
CA GLU A 368 3.80 9.01 22.73
C GLU A 368 5.08 8.26 22.35
N GLU A 369 5.93 8.92 21.59
CA GLU A 369 7.24 8.43 21.19
C GLU A 369 8.25 9.55 21.43
N ALA A 370 9.09 9.39 22.45
CA ALA A 370 10.11 10.37 22.80
C ALA A 370 10.85 10.84 21.54
N ALA A 371 10.91 12.16 21.32
CA ALA A 371 11.78 12.72 20.29
C ALA A 371 13.20 12.17 20.50
N SER A 372 13.82 11.67 19.43
CA SER A 372 15.22 11.29 19.52
C SER A 372 15.98 12.55 19.93
N GLN A 373 16.63 12.49 21.09
CA GLN A 373 17.47 13.59 21.54
C GLN A 373 18.85 13.52 20.88
N GLY A 374 19.04 12.67 19.86
CA GLY A 374 20.33 12.42 19.26
C GLY A 374 20.33 11.78 17.89
N LEU A 375 21.52 11.74 17.31
CA LEU A 375 21.81 11.15 16.00
C LEU A 375 22.26 9.71 16.16
N SER A 376 21.66 8.79 15.42
CA SER A 376 22.09 7.39 15.30
C SER A 376 22.86 7.21 13.99
N VAL A 377 24.04 6.60 14.06
CA VAL A 377 24.92 6.31 12.91
C VAL A 377 25.22 4.83 12.87
N GLU A 378 25.15 4.20 11.70
CA GLU A 378 25.57 2.80 11.55
C GLU A 378 27.09 2.71 11.46
N VAL A 379 27.73 2.16 12.48
CA VAL A 379 29.18 1.99 12.54
C VAL A 379 29.51 0.50 12.40
N ALA A 380 30.20 0.13 11.31
CA ALA A 380 30.56 -1.24 10.98
C ALA A 380 29.39 -2.24 11.08
N GLY A 381 28.21 -1.85 10.57
CA GLY A 381 27.00 -2.67 10.59
C GLY A 381 26.19 -2.65 11.89
N THR A 382 26.58 -1.81 12.86
CA THR A 382 25.87 -1.66 14.14
C THR A 382 25.40 -0.23 14.33
N ALA A 383 24.11 -0.02 14.58
CA ALA A 383 23.58 1.30 14.91
C ALA A 383 24.14 1.77 16.27
N GLN A 384 24.74 2.96 16.28
CA GLN A 384 25.28 3.62 17.45
C GLN A 384 24.58 4.96 17.65
N ASP A 385 23.90 5.12 18.78
CA ASP A 385 23.35 6.41 19.22
C ASP A 385 24.49 7.31 19.70
N LEU A 386 24.70 8.42 19.01
CA LEU A 386 25.71 9.42 19.33
C LEU A 386 25.17 10.53 20.25
N GLY A 387 23.89 10.49 20.60
CA GLY A 387 23.25 11.50 21.42
C GLY A 387 23.12 12.87 20.72
N ALA A 388 22.81 13.89 21.53
CA ALA A 388 22.63 15.25 21.04
C ALA A 388 23.93 15.84 20.50
N GLY A 389 23.82 16.52 19.36
CA GLY A 389 24.91 17.25 18.76
C GLY A 389 25.34 18.39 19.67
N THR A 390 26.64 18.47 19.94
CA THR A 390 27.22 19.59 20.68
C THR A 390 27.68 20.66 19.70
N SER A 391 27.48 21.94 20.05
CA SER A 391 28.03 23.08 19.30
C SER A 391 29.50 22.89 19.00
N TYR A 392 29.85 22.89 17.72
CA TYR A 392 31.20 22.67 17.25
C TYR A 392 31.89 24.00 16.98
N ALA A 393 33.03 24.20 17.65
CA ALA A 393 33.76 25.46 17.72
C ALA A 393 32.87 26.66 18.13
N ASP A 394 33.35 27.87 17.85
CA ASP A 394 32.63 29.14 18.01
C ASP A 394 31.75 29.51 16.80
N GLN A 395 31.52 28.54 15.90
CA GLN A 395 30.78 28.72 14.64
C GLN A 395 29.27 28.43 14.78
N ASP A 396 28.84 27.74 15.83
CA ASP A 396 27.43 27.47 16.09
C ASP A 396 26.73 28.72 16.68
N LEU A 397 26.32 29.63 15.79
CA LEU A 397 25.84 30.97 16.16
C LEU A 397 24.32 31.06 16.30
N ALA A 398 23.60 30.88 15.20
CA ALA A 398 22.16 31.14 15.08
C ALA A 398 21.45 30.01 14.35
N GLY A 399 21.70 28.78 14.78
CA GLY A 399 21.14 27.58 14.17
C GLY A 399 20.87 26.45 15.16
N GLY A 400 20.10 25.47 14.69
CA GLY A 400 19.62 24.34 15.46
C GLY A 400 19.82 23.01 14.74
N VAL A 401 19.65 21.93 15.49
CA VAL A 401 19.54 20.59 14.93
C VAL A 401 18.30 19.90 15.50
N ALA A 402 17.54 19.26 14.63
CA ALA A 402 16.41 18.40 14.98
C ALA A 402 16.66 16.98 14.46
N TYR A 403 16.22 15.97 15.21
CA TYR A 403 16.42 14.57 14.87
C TYR A 403 15.10 13.89 14.55
N ALA A 404 15.07 13.04 13.52
CA ALA A 404 13.94 12.14 13.30
C ALA A 404 13.87 11.05 14.39
N SER A 405 12.73 10.33 14.43
CA SER A 405 12.59 9.20 15.35
C SER A 405 13.71 8.18 15.19
N GLY A 406 14.17 7.64 16.33
CA GLY A 406 15.29 6.70 16.39
C GLY A 406 16.65 7.30 15.96
N GLY A 407 16.74 8.62 15.80
CA GLY A 407 17.97 9.32 15.41
C GLY A 407 18.39 9.07 13.97
N THR A 408 17.47 8.62 13.10
CA THR A 408 17.78 8.22 11.72
C THR A 408 18.10 9.38 10.78
N SER A 409 17.82 10.62 11.20
CA SER A 409 18.17 11.84 10.48
C SER A 409 18.59 12.95 11.43
N ALA A 410 19.38 13.89 10.92
CA ALA A 410 19.66 15.19 11.53
C ALA A 410 19.35 16.31 10.53
N THR A 411 18.41 17.18 10.88
CA THR A 411 18.08 18.39 10.12
C THR A 411 18.73 19.60 10.78
N LEU A 412 19.67 20.22 10.10
CA LEU A 412 20.35 21.44 10.52
C LEU A 412 19.63 22.64 9.91
N THR A 413 19.35 23.65 10.74
CA THR A 413 18.70 24.90 10.32
C THR A 413 19.48 26.11 10.79
N GLY A 414 19.50 27.18 10.00
CA GLY A 414 20.32 28.37 10.24
C GLY A 414 21.82 28.07 10.30
N ASN A 415 22.60 28.91 10.97
CA ASN A 415 24.03 28.66 11.14
C ASN A 415 24.27 27.65 12.27
N ALA A 416 24.38 26.38 11.90
CA ALA A 416 24.46 25.23 12.79
C ALA A 416 25.71 24.40 12.50
N TRP A 417 26.63 24.36 13.46
CA TRP A 417 27.80 23.47 13.41
C TRP A 417 27.71 22.51 14.59
N LYS A 418 27.51 21.22 14.31
CA LYS A 418 27.30 20.19 15.33
C LYS A 418 28.38 19.12 15.24
N ARG A 419 28.93 18.75 16.38
CA ARG A 419 29.77 17.56 16.53
C ARG A 419 29.08 16.50 17.38
N TYR A 420 29.46 15.26 17.15
CA TYR A 420 28.98 14.08 17.83
C TYR A 420 30.18 13.25 18.28
N ASP A 421 30.14 12.72 19.51
CA ASP A 421 31.22 11.89 20.02
C ASP A 421 31.22 10.54 19.28
N LEU A 422 32.25 10.33 18.45
CA LEU A 422 32.44 9.12 17.66
C LEU A 422 33.93 8.75 17.65
N GLY A 423 34.30 7.84 18.54
CA GLY A 423 35.64 7.26 18.55
C GLY A 423 35.78 6.23 17.42
N TYR A 424 36.38 6.63 16.29
CA TYR A 424 36.58 5.76 15.14
C TYR A 424 37.97 5.95 14.54
N THR A 425 38.65 4.86 14.15
CA THR A 425 39.94 4.95 13.44
C THR A 425 39.68 4.83 11.95
N LEU A 426 39.87 5.92 11.21
CA LEU A 426 39.84 5.89 9.75
C LEU A 426 41.05 5.09 9.24
N THR A 427 40.77 4.03 8.48
CA THR A 427 41.76 3.26 7.73
C THR A 427 41.71 3.66 6.26
N ALA A 428 42.63 3.12 5.46
CA ALA A 428 42.62 3.37 4.03
C ALA A 428 41.39 2.75 3.32
N ASP A 429 40.65 1.85 3.98
CA ASP A 429 39.47 1.19 3.44
C ASP A 429 38.14 1.77 3.98
N THR A 430 38.19 2.82 4.83
CA THR A 430 37.01 3.42 5.45
C THR A 430 36.15 4.17 4.43
N VAL A 431 34.84 3.91 4.49
CA VAL A 431 33.79 4.54 3.70
C VAL A 431 32.78 5.25 4.61
N LEU A 432 32.42 6.47 4.24
CA LEU A 432 31.31 7.25 4.80
C LEU A 432 30.18 7.29 3.77
N GLU A 433 29.02 6.74 4.13
CA GLU A 433 27.82 6.67 3.29
C GLU A 433 26.68 7.44 3.95
N PHE A 434 25.93 8.24 3.20
CA PHE A 434 24.76 8.99 3.69
C PHE A 434 23.95 9.56 2.53
N ASP A 435 22.73 10.00 2.83
CA ASP A 435 21.90 10.80 1.93
C ASP A 435 21.82 12.25 2.44
N LEU A 436 21.88 13.22 1.51
CA LEU A 436 21.78 14.65 1.79
C LEU A 436 20.58 15.24 1.05
N ASN A 437 19.73 15.96 1.78
CA ASN A 437 18.70 16.82 1.21
C ASN A 437 18.97 18.28 1.58
N VAL A 438 19.30 19.10 0.60
CA VAL A 438 19.52 20.54 0.75
C VAL A 438 18.29 21.28 0.25
N VAL A 439 17.49 21.85 1.16
CA VAL A 439 16.39 22.76 0.83
C VAL A 439 16.93 24.18 0.67
N ASP A 440 17.83 24.57 1.58
CA ASP A 440 18.63 25.78 1.49
C ASP A 440 20.07 25.49 1.93
N GLY A 441 21.03 25.80 1.07
CA GLY A 441 22.44 25.41 1.23
C GLY A 441 23.34 26.46 1.86
N GLY A 442 22.87 27.69 2.04
CA GLY A 442 23.66 28.78 2.63
C GLY A 442 25.06 28.96 2.03
N GLU A 443 26.05 29.11 2.89
CA GLU A 443 27.45 29.36 2.54
C GLU A 443 28.25 28.05 2.46
N ILE A 444 28.15 27.19 3.48
CA ILE A 444 28.89 25.92 3.56
C ILE A 444 28.00 24.81 4.10
N ILE A 445 27.82 23.74 3.33
CA ILE A 445 27.32 22.45 3.86
C ILE A 445 28.47 21.43 3.81
N ALA A 446 28.83 20.84 4.95
CA ALA A 446 29.91 19.88 5.03
C ALA A 446 29.66 18.76 6.05
N ILE A 447 30.36 17.64 5.84
CA ILE A 447 30.43 16.51 6.77
C ILE A 447 31.88 16.08 6.91
N GLY A 448 32.28 15.61 8.09
CA GLY A 448 33.64 15.16 8.29
C GLY A 448 33.92 14.55 9.64
N PHE A 449 35.19 14.29 9.88
CA PHE A 449 35.71 13.81 11.15
C PHE A 449 36.70 14.78 11.74
N ASP A 450 36.78 14.80 13.07
CA ASP A 450 37.77 15.59 13.79
C ASP A 450 38.36 14.83 14.97
N THR A 451 39.53 15.29 15.40
CA THR A 451 40.26 14.85 16.59
C THR A 451 40.07 15.81 17.78
N ASP A 452 39.53 17.01 17.55
CA ASP A 452 39.24 17.99 18.60
C ASP A 452 38.01 18.89 18.28
N ASN A 453 37.97 20.08 18.89
CA ASN A 453 36.86 21.03 18.80
C ASN A 453 37.22 22.30 18.00
N GLU A 454 38.33 22.33 17.28
CA GLU A 454 38.89 23.50 16.60
C GLU A 454 38.89 23.30 15.08
N PHE A 455 37.87 23.83 14.41
CA PHE A 455 37.71 23.69 12.96
C PHE A 455 38.87 24.27 12.12
N ARG A 456 39.74 25.10 12.71
CA ARG A 456 40.86 25.73 12.03
C ARG A 456 42.13 24.87 11.98
N ASN A 457 42.21 23.74 12.70
CA ASN A 457 43.50 23.06 12.93
C ASN A 457 43.64 21.64 12.33
N GLY A 458 42.69 21.15 11.54
CA GLY A 458 42.88 19.87 10.85
C GLY A 458 41.65 18.99 10.70
N ILE A 459 40.47 19.58 10.53
CA ILE A 459 39.25 18.80 10.26
C ILE A 459 39.39 18.00 8.96
N SER A 460 39.03 16.72 9.03
CA SER A 460 38.97 15.80 7.89
C SER A 460 37.57 15.84 7.28
N ALA A 461 37.24 16.92 6.58
CA ALA A 461 35.89 17.19 6.07
C ALA A 461 35.80 17.26 4.55
N PHE A 462 34.60 16.97 4.06
CA PHE A 462 34.18 17.18 2.68
C PHE A 462 33.10 18.26 2.65
N GLN A 463 33.32 19.29 1.84
CA GLN A 463 32.26 20.23 1.52
C GLN A 463 31.38 19.67 0.41
N LEU A 464 30.07 19.66 0.65
CA LEU A 464 29.06 19.01 -0.17
C LEU A 464 28.21 20.02 -0.94
N SER A 465 27.99 21.21 -0.37
CA SER A 465 27.20 22.27 -1.01
C SER A 465 27.54 23.65 -0.44
N GLY A 466 26.75 24.66 -0.82
CA GLY A 466 26.85 26.05 -0.39
C GLY A 466 27.28 27.01 -1.51
N SER A 467 27.32 28.30 -1.20
CA SER A 467 27.77 29.36 -2.11
C SER A 467 29.28 29.65 -1.99
N ASP A 468 29.87 29.43 -0.82
CA ASP A 468 31.26 29.76 -0.51
C ASP A 468 32.16 28.53 -0.50
N THR A 469 33.48 28.75 -0.53
CA THR A 469 34.48 27.67 -0.53
C THR A 469 35.21 27.63 0.81
N TRP A 470 35.05 26.52 1.52
CA TRP A 470 35.80 26.25 2.74
C TRP A 470 37.17 25.64 2.42
N SER A 471 38.22 26.47 2.39
CA SER A 471 39.56 26.05 1.95
C SER A 471 40.19 24.91 2.76
N SER A 472 39.71 24.68 3.99
CA SER A 472 40.20 23.60 4.86
C SER A 472 39.48 22.27 4.64
N ALA A 473 38.36 22.25 3.91
CA ALA A 473 37.63 21.04 3.55
C ALA A 473 37.94 20.61 2.11
N ASN A 474 37.84 19.30 1.88
CA ASN A 474 37.96 18.71 0.57
C ASN A 474 36.73 19.06 -0.29
N GLN A 475 36.97 19.62 -1.47
CA GLN A 475 35.94 20.14 -2.38
C GLN A 475 35.52 19.15 -3.47
N SER A 476 36.08 17.94 -3.50
CA SER A 476 35.82 16.96 -4.56
C SER A 476 34.38 16.41 -4.59
N GLN A 477 33.62 16.61 -3.51
CA GLN A 477 32.28 16.04 -3.32
C GLN A 477 31.17 17.10 -3.31
N ARG A 478 31.38 18.27 -3.93
CA ARG A 478 30.46 19.41 -3.88
C ARG A 478 29.29 19.27 -4.86
N ASN A 479 28.44 18.26 -4.68
CA ASN A 479 27.39 17.84 -5.61
C ASN A 479 25.96 18.28 -5.22
N GLY A 480 25.75 18.86 -4.04
CA GLY A 480 24.41 19.23 -3.54
C GLY A 480 23.60 18.01 -3.04
N SER A 481 22.28 18.05 -3.16
CA SER A 481 21.41 16.95 -2.69
C SER A 481 21.68 15.64 -3.44
N GLY A 482 21.65 14.51 -2.74
CA GLY A 482 21.84 13.19 -3.32
C GLY A 482 22.41 12.18 -2.33
N SER A 483 22.66 10.97 -2.83
CA SER A 483 23.35 9.90 -2.09
C SER A 483 24.86 10.02 -2.24
N TYR A 484 25.57 9.90 -1.12
CA TYR A 484 27.02 9.98 -1.03
C TYR A 484 27.58 8.66 -0.52
N GLN A 485 28.66 8.22 -1.16
CA GLN A 485 29.50 7.12 -0.71
C GLN A 485 30.95 7.55 -0.92
N ILE A 486 31.58 8.05 0.14
CA ILE A 486 32.90 8.67 0.09
C ILE A 486 33.91 7.70 0.73
N ARG A 487 34.93 7.29 -0.02
CA ARG A 487 36.09 6.59 0.55
C ARG A 487 36.97 7.58 1.29
N VAL A 488 36.60 7.85 2.53
CA VAL A 488 37.30 8.80 3.40
C VAL A 488 38.76 8.39 3.58
N GLY A 489 39.04 7.07 3.60
CA GLY A 489 40.39 6.50 3.70
C GLY A 489 41.39 6.92 2.62
N ASP A 490 40.91 7.30 1.42
CA ASP A 490 41.77 7.77 0.33
C ASP A 490 42.36 9.17 0.62
N PHE A 491 41.73 9.92 1.52
CA PHE A 491 42.08 11.31 1.84
C PHE A 491 42.62 11.45 3.26
N PHE A 492 42.01 10.73 4.21
CA PHE A 492 42.24 10.89 5.63
C PHE A 492 42.35 9.52 6.30
N THR A 493 43.37 9.36 7.13
CA THR A 493 43.52 8.18 8.01
C THR A 493 43.90 8.64 9.41
N GLY A 494 43.66 7.80 10.41
CA GLY A 494 44.01 8.09 11.80
C GLY A 494 42.83 8.01 12.76
N ALA A 495 43.12 8.19 14.04
CA ALA A 495 42.12 8.13 15.10
C ALA A 495 41.33 9.44 15.17
N MET A 496 40.01 9.34 15.03
CA MET A 496 39.05 10.45 15.14
C MET A 496 38.24 10.30 16.42
N THR A 497 37.81 11.43 16.98
CA THR A 497 36.98 11.49 18.18
C THR A 497 35.59 12.03 17.91
N HIS A 498 35.40 12.72 16.78
CA HIS A 498 34.13 13.35 16.45
C HIS A 498 33.71 13.11 14.99
N LEU A 499 32.39 12.96 14.79
CA LEU A 499 31.71 13.22 13.53
C LEU A 499 31.20 14.67 13.57
N VAL A 500 31.36 15.41 12.47
CA VAL A 500 30.95 16.81 12.35
C VAL A 500 29.95 16.96 11.21
N LEU A 501 28.83 17.63 11.49
CA LEU A 501 27.87 18.14 10.51
C LEU A 501 27.92 19.67 10.57
N ALA A 502 28.26 20.31 9.46
CA ALA A 502 28.42 21.75 9.37
C ALA A 502 27.43 22.33 8.36
N ALA A 503 26.72 23.37 8.78
CA ALA A 503 25.79 24.12 7.96
C ALA A 503 25.97 25.61 8.31
N ASP A 504 26.69 26.32 7.46
CA ASP A 504 27.13 27.70 7.68
C ASP A 504 26.35 28.67 6.81
N ASP A 505 25.93 29.76 7.44
CA ASP A 505 25.27 30.90 6.81
C ASP A 505 25.21 32.05 7.81
N ASP A 506 26.31 32.80 7.88
CA ASP A 506 26.43 33.96 8.77
C ASP A 506 25.75 35.22 8.21
N ALA A 507 25.35 35.18 6.93
CA ALA A 507 24.72 36.30 6.24
C ALA A 507 23.25 36.48 6.63
N ASP A 508 22.43 35.42 6.59
CA ASP A 508 21.01 35.49 6.95
C ASP A 508 20.46 34.27 7.71
N SER A 509 21.27 33.21 7.88
CA SER A 509 20.93 32.02 8.67
C SER A 509 19.64 31.33 8.17
N SER A 510 19.48 31.19 6.85
CA SER A 510 18.32 30.55 6.23
C SER A 510 18.49 29.06 5.91
N VAL A 511 19.72 28.54 6.04
CA VAL A 511 20.09 27.13 5.84
C VAL A 511 19.04 26.14 6.34
N ASN A 512 18.76 25.12 5.52
CA ASN A 512 17.89 24.00 5.85
C ASN A 512 18.35 22.75 5.08
N VAL A 513 18.97 21.84 5.82
CA VAL A 513 19.61 20.64 5.27
C VAL A 513 19.34 19.45 6.18
N THR A 514 19.06 18.29 5.58
CA THR A 514 18.86 17.04 6.30
C THR A 514 19.89 15.99 5.85
N PHE A 515 20.58 15.40 6.83
CA PHE A 515 21.41 14.21 6.65
C PHE A 515 20.61 12.99 7.10
N THR A 516 20.61 11.92 6.30
CA THR A 516 19.94 10.65 6.57
C THR A 516 20.85 9.47 6.26
N ASN A 517 20.53 8.30 6.82
CA ASN A 517 21.21 7.03 6.48
C ASN A 517 22.73 7.07 6.67
N LEU A 518 23.24 7.77 7.70
CA LEU A 518 24.68 7.86 7.94
C LEU A 518 25.27 6.51 8.34
N LYS A 519 26.30 6.09 7.62
CA LYS A 519 27.08 4.88 7.89
C LYS A 519 28.57 5.16 7.79
N VAL A 520 29.34 4.54 8.67
CA VAL A 520 30.80 4.50 8.63
C VAL A 520 31.23 3.03 8.71
N TYR A 521 31.92 2.53 7.70
CA TYR A 521 32.32 1.13 7.65
C TYR A 521 33.62 0.92 6.87
N GLU A 522 34.22 -0.27 7.05
CA GLU A 522 35.39 -0.69 6.28
C GLU A 522 34.92 -1.47 5.04
N SER A 523 35.30 -0.99 3.86
CA SER A 523 35.08 -1.73 2.62
C SER A 523 36.11 -2.86 2.48
N SER A 524 35.79 -3.88 1.70
CA SER A 524 36.80 -4.87 1.32
C SER A 524 37.84 -4.21 0.41
N PRO A 525 39.15 -4.46 0.59
CA PRO A 525 40.18 -3.88 -0.26
C PRO A 525 39.92 -4.19 -1.74
N GLY A 526 39.98 -3.16 -2.58
CA GLY A 526 39.85 -3.21 -4.04
C GLY A 526 41.05 -2.57 -4.73
N LEU A 527 41.01 -2.33 -6.03
CA LEU A 527 42.04 -1.57 -6.74
C LEU A 527 41.64 -0.09 -6.82
N SER A 528 42.49 0.81 -6.33
CA SER A 528 42.34 2.25 -6.51
C SER A 528 43.40 2.77 -7.49
N VAL A 529 43.00 3.63 -8.42
CA VAL A 529 43.87 4.24 -9.43
C VAL A 529 43.73 5.75 -9.43
N GLU A 530 44.77 6.48 -9.81
CA GLU A 530 44.69 7.94 -9.94
C GLU A 530 44.35 8.33 -11.39
N VAL A 531 43.24 9.05 -11.57
CA VAL A 531 42.79 9.61 -12.86
C VAL A 531 42.80 11.12 -12.77
N GLY A 532 43.68 11.77 -13.53
CA GLY A 532 43.75 13.23 -13.61
C GLY A 532 44.04 13.93 -12.28
N GLY A 533 44.81 13.31 -11.38
CA GLY A 533 45.10 13.85 -10.05
C GLY A 533 44.13 13.41 -8.95
N THR A 534 43.13 12.61 -9.29
CA THR A 534 42.07 12.19 -8.35
C THR A 534 42.08 10.67 -8.21
N ALA A 535 42.13 10.17 -6.98
CA ALA A 535 41.97 8.75 -6.71
C ALA A 535 40.56 8.28 -7.07
N GLN A 536 40.47 7.16 -7.77
CA GLN A 536 39.24 6.49 -8.18
C GLN A 536 39.33 5.03 -7.74
N ASP A 537 38.44 4.63 -6.84
CA ASP A 537 38.28 3.23 -6.46
C ASP A 537 37.53 2.47 -7.54
N LEU A 538 38.15 1.40 -8.04
CA LEU A 538 37.56 0.50 -9.01
C LEU A 538 37.02 -0.78 -8.36
N GLY A 539 37.14 -0.91 -7.04
CA GLY A 539 36.68 -2.07 -6.28
C GLY A 539 37.45 -3.35 -6.58
N ALA A 540 36.86 -4.49 -6.21
CA ALA A 540 37.45 -5.79 -6.52
C ALA A 540 37.26 -6.13 -8.00
N GLY A 541 38.33 -6.63 -8.62
CA GLY A 541 38.34 -6.98 -10.04
C GLY A 541 37.41 -8.14 -10.34
N THR A 542 36.62 -8.00 -11.39
CA THR A 542 35.73 -9.07 -11.88
C THR A 542 36.44 -9.90 -12.95
N SER A 543 36.02 -11.15 -13.12
CA SER A 543 36.58 -12.06 -14.13
C SER A 543 36.45 -11.49 -15.54
N TYR A 544 37.56 -11.26 -16.22
CA TYR A 544 37.57 -10.74 -17.59
C TYR A 544 37.37 -11.87 -18.61
N ALA A 545 36.27 -11.77 -19.36
CA ALA A 545 35.82 -12.75 -20.35
C ALA A 545 35.86 -14.20 -19.83
N ASP A 546 36.18 -15.16 -20.70
CA ASP A 546 36.41 -16.58 -20.39
C ASP A 546 37.88 -16.89 -20.04
N GLN A 547 38.72 -15.87 -19.85
CA GLN A 547 40.17 -16.01 -19.62
C GLN A 547 40.54 -16.20 -18.16
N ASP A 548 39.69 -15.77 -17.22
CA ASP A 548 39.91 -15.90 -15.78
C ASP A 548 39.55 -17.33 -15.30
N VAL A 549 40.49 -18.27 -15.45
CA VAL A 549 40.21 -19.70 -15.27
C VAL A 549 40.55 -20.20 -13.86
N ALA A 550 41.77 -19.94 -13.40
CA ALA A 550 42.31 -20.59 -12.19
C ALA A 550 43.32 -19.68 -11.51
N GLY A 551 42.80 -18.69 -10.77
CA GLY A 551 43.61 -17.66 -10.14
C GLY A 551 42.78 -16.68 -9.33
N GLY A 552 43.42 -15.64 -8.84
CA GLY A 552 42.77 -14.59 -8.07
C GLY A 552 43.58 -13.32 -7.99
N ALA A 553 42.92 -12.24 -7.59
CA ALA A 553 43.53 -10.97 -7.24
C ALA A 553 43.37 -10.72 -5.74
N THR A 554 44.42 -10.19 -5.12
CA THR A 554 44.39 -9.67 -3.75
C THR A 554 44.91 -8.25 -3.78
N TYR A 555 44.43 -7.42 -2.85
CA TYR A 555 44.70 -5.99 -2.85
C TYR A 555 45.35 -5.58 -1.53
N THR A 556 46.23 -4.58 -1.59
CA THR A 556 46.68 -3.90 -0.36
C THR A 556 45.54 -3.03 0.19
N SER A 557 45.55 -2.78 1.49
CA SER A 557 44.67 -1.76 2.11
C SER A 557 44.87 -0.41 1.41
N GLY A 558 43.79 0.30 1.11
CA GLY A 558 43.80 1.53 0.29
C GLY A 558 43.95 1.29 -1.22
N GLY A 559 44.05 0.02 -1.64
CA GLY A 559 43.95 -0.39 -3.03
C GLY A 559 45.07 0.02 -3.98
N THR A 560 46.20 0.54 -3.48
CA THR A 560 47.30 1.02 -4.33
C THR A 560 48.05 -0.08 -5.08
N SER A 561 47.79 -1.36 -4.79
CA SER A 561 48.41 -2.48 -5.51
C SER A 561 47.49 -3.70 -5.57
N ALA A 562 47.55 -4.41 -6.69
CA ALA A 562 46.92 -5.71 -6.88
C ALA A 562 47.98 -6.78 -7.12
N THR A 563 47.88 -7.91 -6.41
CA THR A 563 48.66 -9.12 -6.66
C THR A 563 47.79 -10.14 -7.36
N LEU A 564 48.17 -10.47 -8.60
CA LEU A 564 47.55 -11.54 -9.38
C LEU A 564 48.29 -12.87 -9.15
N THR A 565 47.54 -13.97 -9.02
CA THR A 565 48.08 -15.32 -8.85
C THR A 565 47.34 -16.31 -9.73
N GLY A 566 48.05 -17.32 -10.25
CA GLY A 566 47.47 -18.30 -11.18
C GLY A 566 47.16 -17.69 -12.55
N ASN A 567 46.17 -18.25 -13.26
CA ASN A 567 45.61 -17.66 -14.47
C ASN A 567 44.49 -16.70 -14.09
N ALA A 568 44.86 -15.45 -13.79
CA ALA A 568 43.97 -14.42 -13.29
C ALA A 568 43.84 -13.28 -14.30
N TRP A 569 42.66 -13.14 -14.90
CA TRP A 569 42.34 -12.03 -15.80
C TRP A 569 41.26 -11.19 -15.15
N LYS A 570 41.60 -9.99 -14.70
CA LYS A 570 40.68 -9.12 -13.95
C LYS A 570 40.37 -7.86 -14.73
N ARG A 571 39.09 -7.49 -14.77
CA ARG A 571 38.64 -6.18 -15.24
C ARG A 571 38.09 -5.34 -14.11
N TYR A 572 38.20 -4.04 -14.28
CA TYR A 572 37.80 -3.02 -13.34
C TYR A 572 37.04 -1.92 -14.08
N ASP A 573 35.89 -1.52 -13.56
CA ASP A 573 35.07 -0.47 -14.17
C ASP A 573 35.78 0.88 -13.97
N LEU A 574 36.20 1.50 -15.07
CA LEU A 574 36.96 2.75 -15.06
C LEU A 574 36.17 3.91 -15.66
N GLY A 575 35.53 3.69 -16.81
CA GLY A 575 34.76 4.72 -17.52
C GLY A 575 35.58 5.98 -17.84
N TYR A 576 36.54 5.89 -18.77
CA TYR A 576 37.47 6.98 -19.10
C TYR A 576 37.58 7.21 -20.62
N THR A 577 38.05 8.38 -21.04
CA THR A 577 38.35 8.66 -22.46
C THR A 577 39.84 8.85 -22.66
N LEU A 578 40.47 7.88 -23.32
CA LEU A 578 41.88 7.94 -23.71
C LEU A 578 42.08 9.04 -24.78
N THR A 579 42.95 9.99 -24.49
CA THR A 579 43.37 11.06 -25.39
C THR A 579 44.80 10.82 -25.89
N ALA A 580 45.22 11.58 -26.90
CA ALA A 580 46.61 11.56 -27.37
C ALA A 580 47.64 11.88 -26.27
N ASP A 581 47.23 12.57 -25.21
CA ASP A 581 48.07 12.95 -24.08
C ASP A 581 47.99 11.99 -22.90
N THR A 582 47.19 10.92 -22.98
CA THR A 582 47.01 9.99 -21.85
C THR A 582 48.26 9.16 -21.62
N VAL A 583 48.71 9.15 -20.36
CA VAL A 583 49.86 8.37 -19.87
C VAL A 583 49.38 7.40 -18.78
N LEU A 584 49.80 6.15 -18.88
CA LEU A 584 49.60 5.12 -17.86
C LEU A 584 50.92 4.87 -17.13
N GLU A 585 50.91 5.05 -15.82
CA GLU A 585 52.07 4.88 -14.94
C GLU A 585 51.79 3.83 -13.86
N PHE A 586 52.73 2.91 -13.66
CA PHE A 586 52.63 1.86 -12.64
C PHE A 586 53.97 1.17 -12.40
N ASP A 587 54.11 0.52 -11.25
CA ASP A 587 55.21 -0.40 -10.97
C ASP A 587 54.74 -1.85 -11.13
N LEU A 588 55.53 -2.66 -11.84
CA LEU A 588 55.28 -4.10 -12.00
C LEU A 588 56.38 -4.90 -11.31
N ASN A 589 55.96 -5.88 -10.50
CA ASN A 589 56.84 -6.89 -9.93
C ASN A 589 56.42 -8.29 -10.37
N VAL A 590 57.12 -8.85 -11.35
CA VAL A 590 56.92 -10.21 -11.85
C VAL A 590 57.72 -11.20 -11.00
N VAL A 591 57.02 -12.04 -10.23
CA VAL A 591 57.63 -13.16 -9.47
C VAL A 591 57.73 -14.41 -10.34
N ASP A 592 56.66 -14.71 -11.07
CA ASP A 592 56.60 -15.73 -12.13
C ASP A 592 55.98 -15.07 -13.37
N GLY A 593 56.65 -15.20 -14.51
CA GLY A 593 56.21 -14.57 -15.75
C GLY A 593 55.05 -15.30 -16.43
N GLY A 594 54.82 -16.58 -16.11
CA GLY A 594 53.79 -17.39 -16.78
C GLY A 594 53.87 -17.30 -18.31
N GLU A 595 52.71 -17.44 -18.97
CA GLU A 595 52.58 -17.31 -20.43
C GLU A 595 52.47 -15.84 -20.85
N ILE A 596 51.60 -15.07 -20.17
CA ILE A 596 51.28 -13.67 -20.47
C ILE A 596 51.18 -12.90 -19.16
N ILE A 597 51.82 -11.74 -19.08
CA ILE A 597 51.51 -10.68 -18.11
C ILE A 597 51.21 -9.41 -18.91
N ALA A 598 50.04 -8.82 -18.70
CA ALA A 598 49.60 -7.67 -19.49
C ALA A 598 48.72 -6.69 -18.69
N ILE A 599 48.71 -5.45 -19.17
CA ILE A 599 47.80 -4.39 -18.76
C ILE A 599 47.14 -3.78 -19.98
N GLY A 600 45.87 -3.43 -19.91
CA GLY A 600 45.18 -2.85 -21.05
C GLY A 600 43.87 -2.18 -20.70
N PHE A 601 43.23 -1.67 -21.73
CA PHE A 601 41.90 -1.07 -21.64
C PHE A 601 40.94 -1.76 -22.59
N ASP A 602 39.67 -1.78 -22.21
CA ASP A 602 38.62 -2.37 -23.01
C ASP A 602 37.35 -1.50 -23.01
N THR A 603 36.58 -1.62 -24.08
CA THR A 603 35.23 -1.06 -24.24
C THR A 603 34.13 -2.02 -23.82
N ASP A 604 34.43 -3.31 -23.71
CA ASP A 604 33.49 -4.34 -23.28
C ASP A 604 34.17 -5.43 -22.43
N ASN A 605 33.57 -6.62 -22.39
CA ASN A 605 34.08 -7.79 -21.67
C ASN A 605 34.33 -8.98 -22.63
N GLU A 606 34.71 -8.71 -23.88
CA GLU A 606 34.99 -9.70 -24.91
C GLU A 606 36.48 -9.67 -25.33
N PHE A 607 37.24 -10.66 -24.85
CA PHE A 607 38.67 -10.81 -25.17
C PHE A 607 39.02 -10.75 -26.68
N ARG A 608 38.09 -11.11 -27.56
CA ARG A 608 38.36 -11.34 -28.99
C ARG A 608 38.11 -10.12 -29.89
N ASN A 609 37.56 -9.02 -29.41
CA ASN A 609 37.02 -7.98 -30.30
C ASN A 609 37.56 -6.55 -30.09
N GLY A 610 38.38 -6.27 -29.06
CA GLY A 610 38.71 -4.86 -28.84
C GLY A 610 39.75 -4.49 -27.79
N ILE A 611 40.34 -5.46 -27.07
CA ILE A 611 41.27 -5.11 -25.99
C ILE A 611 42.53 -4.39 -26.50
N SER A 612 42.75 -3.20 -25.94
CA SER A 612 43.93 -2.37 -26.17
C SER A 612 44.95 -2.63 -25.08
N ALA A 613 45.74 -3.70 -25.23
CA ALA A 613 46.68 -4.18 -24.21
C ALA A 613 48.15 -3.99 -24.58
N PHE A 614 48.97 -3.88 -23.55
CA PHE A 614 50.42 -3.99 -23.59
C PHE A 614 50.83 -5.27 -22.89
N GLN A 615 51.51 -6.17 -23.60
CA GLN A 615 52.12 -7.31 -22.96
C GLN A 615 53.47 -6.87 -22.36
N LEU A 616 53.63 -7.15 -21.07
CA LEU A 616 54.72 -6.67 -20.23
C LEU A 616 55.74 -7.78 -19.92
N SER A 617 55.29 -9.03 -19.85
CA SER A 617 56.15 -10.20 -19.62
C SER A 617 55.51 -11.52 -20.11
N GLY A 618 56.18 -12.64 -19.87
CA GLY A 618 55.70 -14.00 -20.13
C GLY A 618 56.58 -14.83 -21.09
N SER A 619 56.25 -16.11 -21.28
CA SER A 619 56.90 -16.98 -22.29
C SER A 619 56.29 -16.82 -23.68
N ASP A 620 55.01 -16.52 -23.75
CA ASP A 620 54.23 -16.57 -24.97
C ASP A 620 54.09 -15.18 -25.60
N THR A 621 53.79 -15.15 -26.89
CA THR A 621 53.56 -13.89 -27.61
C THR A 621 52.07 -13.73 -27.87
N TRP A 622 51.45 -12.75 -27.22
CA TRP A 622 50.08 -12.36 -27.50
C TRP A 622 50.03 -11.42 -28.70
N SER A 623 49.74 -11.97 -29.89
CA SER A 623 49.89 -11.26 -31.17
C SER A 623 48.98 -10.03 -31.32
N SER A 624 47.87 -9.95 -30.59
CA SER A 624 46.96 -8.80 -30.59
C SER A 624 47.31 -7.74 -29.54
N ALA A 625 48.23 -8.02 -28.62
CA ALA A 625 48.74 -7.03 -27.67
C ALA A 625 50.01 -6.35 -28.18
N ASN A 626 50.21 -5.11 -27.75
CA ASN A 626 51.40 -4.34 -28.05
C ASN A 626 52.60 -4.89 -27.26
N GLN A 627 53.63 -5.34 -27.98
CA GLN A 627 54.81 -5.99 -27.43
C GLN A 627 55.98 -5.04 -27.13
N SER A 628 55.82 -3.73 -27.38
CA SER A 628 56.89 -2.75 -27.22
C SER A 628 57.35 -2.56 -25.76
N GLN A 629 56.56 -3.03 -24.79
CA GLN A 629 56.76 -2.83 -23.35
C GLN A 629 57.14 -4.12 -22.60
N ARG A 630 57.62 -5.15 -23.31
CA ARG A 630 57.91 -6.47 -22.74
C ARG A 630 59.24 -6.52 -21.97
N ASN A 631 59.33 -5.76 -20.88
CA ASN A 631 60.54 -5.50 -20.10
C ASN A 631 60.61 -6.23 -18.74
N GLY A 632 59.56 -6.97 -18.35
CA GLY A 632 59.50 -7.65 -17.06
C GLY A 632 59.29 -6.70 -15.88
N SER A 633 59.86 -7.00 -14.71
CA SER A 633 59.69 -6.15 -13.53
C SER A 633 60.34 -4.77 -13.70
N GLY A 634 59.66 -3.72 -13.25
CA GLY A 634 60.16 -2.35 -13.29
C GLY A 634 59.04 -1.31 -13.25
N SER A 635 59.43 -0.03 -13.30
CA SER A 635 58.50 1.10 -13.43
C SER A 635 58.16 1.32 -14.89
N TYR A 636 56.87 1.51 -15.17
CA TYR A 636 56.31 1.74 -16.49
C TYR A 636 55.71 3.14 -16.58
N GLN A 637 56.00 3.82 -17.68
CA GLN A 637 55.35 5.06 -18.10
C GLN A 637 55.03 4.93 -19.58
N ILE A 638 53.78 4.61 -19.89
CA ILE A 638 53.32 4.30 -21.24
C ILE A 638 52.47 5.46 -21.73
N ARG A 639 52.88 6.13 -22.81
CA ARG A 639 52.02 7.07 -23.55
C ARG A 639 50.95 6.30 -24.31
N VAL A 640 49.87 5.94 -23.63
CA VAL A 640 48.78 5.13 -24.20
C VAL A 640 48.18 5.81 -25.42
N GLY A 641 48.09 7.15 -25.40
CA GLY A 641 47.59 7.97 -26.50
C GLY A 641 48.34 7.84 -27.83
N ASP A 642 49.60 7.39 -27.82
CA ASP A 642 50.37 7.13 -29.04
C ASP A 642 49.90 5.85 -29.77
N TYR A 643 49.16 4.99 -29.08
CA TYR A 643 48.71 3.69 -29.58
C TYR A 643 47.19 3.59 -29.69
N PHE A 644 46.48 4.13 -28.69
CA PHE A 644 45.04 3.96 -28.52
C PHE A 644 44.40 5.29 -28.09
N THR A 645 43.25 5.63 -28.67
CA THR A 645 42.43 6.78 -28.26
C THR A 645 40.96 6.38 -28.31
N GLY A 646 40.10 7.07 -27.55
CA GLY A 646 38.66 6.81 -27.50
C GLY A 646 38.16 6.46 -26.11
N ALA A 647 36.85 6.28 -25.99
CA ALA A 647 36.21 5.89 -24.73
C ALA A 647 36.56 4.44 -24.39
N VAL A 648 36.82 4.17 -23.11
CA VAL A 648 37.05 2.84 -22.53
C VAL A 648 36.17 2.70 -21.31
N THR A 649 35.62 1.51 -21.10
CA THR A 649 34.76 1.20 -19.95
C THR A 649 35.55 0.49 -18.86
N HIS A 650 36.59 -0.27 -19.21
CA HIS A 650 37.34 -1.08 -18.25
C HIS A 650 38.86 -0.91 -18.35
N LEU A 651 39.53 -1.03 -17.20
CA LEU A 651 40.94 -1.38 -17.06
C LEU A 651 41.06 -2.90 -16.90
N VAL A 652 42.03 -3.52 -17.56
CA VAL A 652 42.27 -4.98 -17.53
C VAL A 652 43.69 -5.28 -17.05
N LEU A 653 43.80 -6.19 -16.09
CA LEU A 653 45.06 -6.76 -15.59
C LEU A 653 45.05 -8.27 -15.85
N ALA A 654 46.12 -8.80 -16.44
CA ALA A 654 46.28 -10.20 -16.80
C ALA A 654 47.65 -10.76 -16.41
#